data_AF-A0A4R0RF50-F1
#
_entry.id   AF-A0A4R0RF50-F1
#
_cell.length_a   1.000
_cell.length_b   1.000
_cell.length_c   1.000
_cell.angle_alpha   90.00
_cell.angle_beta   90.00
_cell.angle_gamma   90.00
#
_symmetry.space_group_name_H-M   'P 1'
#
loop_
_entity.id
_entity.type
_entity.pdbx_description
1 polymer ?
#
loop_
_entity_poly.entity_id
_entity_poly.type
_entity_poly.pdbx_seq_one_letter_code
_entity_poly.pdbx_strand_id
1 'polypeptide(L)'
;MPRVSASRGSPRAPKNHARFWLQCGTNSLIRQDRPQSYDAAVKQARKFFPKPLEGKRIAFRTTYANVSADGQAVDLQTINLTQESWGSYIDTIEGLQIIAYGPGDRVGSTQTDERTIMLDVRHLDSDTARLQVTCTSVALWRDVVETFFKHMSSSTGDSSPADICLLWWAQPEGMSIYQTVGESLGDSEDAETVYIAPKQKLGQTLDKPMIYIWTAKSQRVTVNLTLPPEWEFASLFPIAPVTTSDSRQTTAWRMFTRGGGKLLDEETGLELMSLSCEMRSKVSTSACGFRLGDEDSVLLRVTESVGYLNSSLKALGLHVEARASFLRYFLPSFIGNEYIAIRFLSETLYSQVMNLDITPVPDVLVRIFMIFKGISSDEIGAWPRAQARVRDPAIRWRRVVGLPELDQLQDRNSFRILEWGAARRFQWLRAALPPSLLDLFGPGSTDGGDLHGGPISSADSSQTDVPLNAQQLPPVDRGRQAWTFCFCSFILETLVWGFGFSYGIFQAYYTTHTPFQEMSHLAVAAVGPTSVAIEYGEGIILAFFLNRYPDLYKQTMWAGLALSTISLFLSSFVSRIELLILLQGIGVGIGGGLLYWPGLFMTNEWFVRRRGLASGIIFAGSGLGGKSHALSIGFVFPLMVKALLDEVGFRWTLRIWAAFMAVVGIISVWLIRHRTPVPKFSSGRARPRLVPARLPFFKRSIFWVFSTATLLQAMSYFPVSLYIAIFAETVSSPLSATIVLSLFNSAGVVGQIVIGYLCDHLPYPRVMLVTTLASSLAAFLLWGFADTLPRVFAFAIVFGALSGGFSSAAFTASSESVGPNQEQASIAITAITFLKGVAAIVGPIISGLLLEAGQSTSLGKYGKFGFGPVEIFVGSCAAASSLSSIAVAVSRPKT
;
A
#
# COMPACT_ATOMS: atom_id res chain seq x y z
N MET A 1 -13.65 -65.81 -25.49
CA MET A 1 -13.22 -64.45 -25.87
C MET A 1 -14.44 -63.54 -26.03
N PRO A 2 -14.33 -62.21 -25.85
CA PRO A 2 -15.47 -61.29 -25.82
C PRO A 2 -15.57 -60.36 -27.04
N ARG A 3 -16.75 -59.75 -27.25
CA ARG A 3 -16.92 -58.36 -27.74
C ARG A 3 -18.37 -57.89 -27.53
N VAL A 4 -18.56 -56.76 -26.85
CA VAL A 4 -19.83 -56.01 -26.76
C VAL A 4 -19.50 -54.51 -26.84
N SER A 5 -20.39 -53.71 -27.40
CA SER A 5 -20.14 -52.34 -27.83
C SER A 5 -20.61 -51.24 -26.86
N ALA A 6 -19.80 -50.19 -26.77
CA ALA A 6 -20.17 -48.79 -26.52
C ALA A 6 -20.97 -48.43 -25.24
N SER A 7 -20.32 -47.67 -24.36
CA SER A 7 -21.00 -46.75 -23.43
C SER A 7 -20.32 -45.37 -23.41
N ARG A 8 -21.07 -44.38 -22.90
CA ARG A 8 -20.90 -42.93 -23.06
C ARG A 8 -19.51 -42.40 -22.63
N GLY A 9 -19.09 -41.31 -23.27
CA GLY A 9 -17.77 -40.71 -23.08
C GLY A 9 -17.50 -40.13 -21.68
N SER A 10 -16.23 -40.09 -21.31
CA SER A 10 -15.72 -39.45 -20.10
C SER A 10 -15.88 -37.91 -20.16
N PRO A 11 -15.94 -37.22 -19.00
CA PRO A 11 -15.88 -35.77 -18.97
C PRO A 11 -14.54 -35.28 -19.54
N ARG A 12 -14.58 -34.37 -20.52
CA ARG A 12 -13.39 -33.61 -20.89
C ARG A 12 -12.94 -32.80 -19.68
N ALA A 13 -11.70 -33.01 -19.23
CA ALA A 13 -11.05 -32.06 -18.33
C ALA A 13 -11.11 -30.65 -18.95
N PRO A 14 -11.25 -29.58 -18.13
CA PRO A 14 -11.33 -28.22 -18.65
C PRO A 14 -10.07 -27.90 -19.45
N LYS A 15 -10.25 -27.42 -20.70
CA LYS A 15 -9.15 -27.00 -21.57
C LYS A 15 -8.51 -25.70 -21.07
N ASN A 16 -7.73 -25.79 -20.00
CA ASN A 16 -6.71 -24.79 -19.73
C ASN A 16 -5.74 -24.76 -20.92
N HIS A 17 -5.57 -23.60 -21.54
CA HIS A 17 -4.58 -23.39 -22.59
C HIS A 17 -3.18 -23.41 -21.98
N ALA A 18 -2.63 -24.62 -21.80
CA ALA A 18 -1.29 -24.87 -21.32
C ALA A 18 -0.27 -24.31 -22.34
N ARG A 19 0.20 -23.09 -22.06
CA ARG A 19 1.16 -22.39 -22.93
C ARG A 19 2.51 -23.10 -22.91
N PHE A 20 2.82 -23.70 -24.05
CA PHE A 20 3.91 -24.61 -24.37
C PHE A 20 5.13 -23.87 -24.91
N TRP A 21 6.33 -24.47 -24.84
CA TRP A 21 7.57 -23.83 -25.32
C TRP A 21 8.07 -24.39 -26.66
N LEU A 22 8.51 -23.50 -27.55
CA LEU A 22 9.08 -23.83 -28.86
C LEU A 22 10.44 -23.13 -29.01
N GLN A 23 11.53 -23.88 -29.18
CA GLN A 23 12.89 -23.36 -29.27
C GLN A 23 13.53 -23.66 -30.64
N CYS A 24 14.26 -22.70 -31.22
CA CYS A 24 14.99 -22.86 -32.48
C CYS A 24 16.43 -22.36 -32.36
N GLY A 25 17.41 -23.28 -32.31
CA GLY A 25 18.79 -22.93 -31.91
C GLY A 25 18.87 -22.54 -30.42
N THR A 26 19.99 -21.97 -30.00
CA THR A 26 20.21 -21.58 -28.59
C THR A 26 19.26 -20.47 -28.14
N ASN A 27 19.31 -19.31 -28.78
CA ASN A 27 18.78 -18.05 -28.22
C ASN A 27 17.33 -17.72 -28.62
N SER A 28 16.61 -18.60 -29.33
CA SER A 28 15.26 -18.31 -29.85
C SER A 28 14.18 -19.19 -29.21
N LEU A 29 13.67 -18.78 -28.05
CA LEU A 29 12.62 -19.46 -27.29
C LEU A 29 11.30 -18.67 -27.33
N ILE A 30 10.18 -19.31 -27.73
CA ILE A 30 8.86 -18.67 -27.84
C ILE A 30 7.79 -19.54 -27.19
N ARG A 31 6.87 -18.92 -26.44
CA ARG A 31 5.73 -19.59 -25.79
C ARG A 31 4.46 -19.54 -26.65
N GLN A 32 3.80 -20.68 -26.89
CA GLN A 32 2.68 -20.86 -27.83
C GLN A 32 1.61 -21.83 -27.32
N ASP A 33 0.49 -22.01 -28.03
CA ASP A 33 -0.47 -23.09 -27.77
C ASP A 33 0.09 -24.47 -28.19
N ARG A 34 -0.08 -25.50 -27.35
CA ARG A 34 0.45 -26.86 -27.59
C ARG A 34 -0.04 -27.45 -28.93
N PRO A 35 0.85 -27.76 -29.90
CA PRO A 35 0.46 -28.29 -31.21
C PRO A 35 -0.18 -29.69 -31.10
N GLN A 36 -1.39 -29.83 -31.65
CA GLN A 36 -2.19 -31.06 -31.54
C GLN A 36 -1.76 -32.19 -32.50
N SER A 37 -0.80 -31.93 -33.40
CA SER A 37 -0.20 -32.92 -34.30
C SER A 37 1.19 -32.48 -34.77
N TYR A 38 1.98 -33.42 -35.31
CA TYR A 38 3.29 -33.15 -35.88
C TYR A 38 3.23 -32.05 -36.96
N ASP A 39 2.28 -32.14 -37.89
CA ASP A 39 2.08 -31.15 -38.95
C ASP A 39 1.65 -29.77 -38.43
N ALA A 40 0.91 -29.73 -37.32
CA ALA A 40 0.58 -28.48 -36.64
C ALA A 40 1.83 -27.84 -36.03
N ALA A 41 2.75 -28.63 -35.46
CA ALA A 41 4.03 -28.14 -34.97
C ALA A 41 4.93 -27.66 -36.11
N VAL A 42 5.03 -28.37 -37.24
CA VAL A 42 5.79 -27.91 -38.42
C VAL A 42 5.26 -26.56 -38.91
N LYS A 43 3.94 -26.38 -38.96
CA LYS A 43 3.30 -25.11 -39.33
C LYS A 43 3.55 -24.01 -38.31
N GLN A 44 3.49 -24.29 -37.00
CA GLN A 44 3.85 -23.32 -35.96
C GLN A 44 5.33 -22.92 -36.04
N ALA A 45 6.24 -23.89 -36.15
CA ALA A 45 7.68 -23.65 -36.26
C ALA A 45 8.02 -22.72 -37.43
N ARG A 46 7.49 -22.99 -38.63
CA ARG A 46 7.67 -22.11 -39.80
C ARG A 46 7.01 -20.73 -39.65
N LYS A 47 5.90 -20.62 -38.91
CA LYS A 47 5.23 -19.33 -38.63
C LYS A 47 6.06 -18.44 -37.71
N PHE A 48 6.66 -19.00 -36.66
CA PHE A 48 7.37 -18.22 -35.63
C PHE A 48 8.88 -18.10 -35.88
N PHE A 49 9.47 -19.05 -36.61
CA PHE A 49 10.87 -19.03 -37.02
C PHE A 49 10.98 -19.16 -38.56
N PRO A 50 10.49 -18.19 -39.36
CA PRO A 50 10.54 -18.29 -40.82
C PRO A 50 11.99 -18.29 -41.34
N LYS A 51 12.81 -17.29 -40.97
CA LYS A 51 14.18 -17.13 -41.49
C LYS A 51 15.12 -18.31 -41.15
N PRO A 52 15.16 -18.87 -39.92
CA PRO A 52 16.06 -19.98 -39.60
C PRO A 52 15.72 -21.31 -40.33
N LEU A 53 14.46 -21.47 -40.74
CA LEU A 53 13.87 -22.71 -41.26
C LEU A 53 13.59 -22.67 -42.77
N GLU A 54 13.86 -21.54 -43.43
CA GLU A 54 13.69 -21.35 -44.87
C GLU A 54 14.56 -22.36 -45.66
N GLY A 55 13.96 -23.01 -46.68
CA GLY A 55 14.60 -24.08 -47.46
C GLY A 55 14.90 -25.41 -46.73
N LYS A 56 14.96 -25.42 -45.39
CA LYS A 56 15.39 -26.58 -44.59
C LYS A 56 14.27 -27.55 -44.26
N ARG A 57 14.63 -28.82 -44.03
CA ARG A 57 13.76 -29.82 -43.37
C ARG A 57 13.77 -29.60 -41.86
N ILE A 58 12.70 -30.05 -41.20
CA ILE A 58 12.45 -29.85 -39.77
C ILE A 58 12.25 -31.20 -39.11
N ALA A 59 12.90 -31.41 -37.96
CA ALA A 59 12.59 -32.45 -37.00
C ALA A 59 12.40 -31.83 -35.60
N PHE A 60 11.78 -32.58 -34.69
CA PHE A 60 11.55 -32.15 -33.31
C PHE A 60 12.25 -33.07 -32.33
N ARG A 61 12.71 -32.50 -31.21
CA ARG A 61 13.43 -33.18 -30.15
C ARG A 61 12.92 -32.75 -28.79
N THR A 62 12.97 -33.67 -27.84
CA THR A 62 12.63 -33.45 -26.43
C THR A 62 13.55 -34.27 -25.54
N THR A 63 13.90 -33.77 -24.35
CA THR A 63 14.62 -34.50 -23.31
C THR A 63 13.62 -35.11 -22.35
N TYR A 64 13.79 -36.38 -22.00
CA TYR A 64 12.90 -37.08 -21.08
C TYR A 64 13.69 -37.85 -20.02
N ALA A 65 13.48 -37.54 -18.75
CA ALA A 65 14.04 -38.31 -17.65
C ALA A 65 13.22 -39.59 -17.45
N ASN A 66 13.88 -40.75 -17.37
CA ASN A 66 13.22 -42.04 -17.17
C ASN A 66 13.88 -42.75 -15.98
N VAL A 67 13.10 -43.07 -14.95
CA VAL A 67 13.63 -43.59 -13.68
C VAL A 67 13.81 -45.10 -13.77
N SER A 68 15.07 -45.56 -13.78
CA SER A 68 15.40 -46.93 -13.39
C SER A 68 15.38 -47.07 -11.87
N ALA A 69 14.97 -48.21 -11.34
CA ALA A 69 14.91 -48.46 -9.90
C ALA A 69 16.29 -48.65 -9.25
N ASP A 70 17.28 -49.08 -10.05
CA ASP A 70 18.51 -49.69 -9.53
C ASP A 70 19.76 -48.78 -9.58
N GLY A 71 19.69 -47.66 -8.85
CA GLY A 71 20.84 -47.04 -8.17
C GLY A 71 22.04 -46.49 -8.97
N GLN A 72 22.08 -46.57 -10.30
CA GLN A 72 23.17 -46.01 -11.12
C GLN A 72 22.75 -44.76 -11.91
N ALA A 73 23.74 -44.03 -12.42
CA ALA A 73 23.55 -42.75 -13.10
C ALA A 73 22.64 -42.88 -14.33
N VAL A 74 21.69 -41.94 -14.48
CA VAL A 74 20.69 -41.93 -15.55
C VAL A 74 21.07 -40.88 -16.59
N ASP A 75 21.47 -41.33 -17.78
CA ASP A 75 21.61 -40.46 -18.94
C ASP A 75 20.27 -39.81 -19.31
N LEU A 76 20.28 -38.50 -19.58
CA LEU A 76 19.12 -37.76 -20.08
C LEU A 76 18.85 -38.13 -21.55
N GLN A 77 18.14 -39.24 -21.77
CA GLN A 77 17.83 -39.71 -23.11
C GLN A 77 17.05 -38.65 -23.91
N THR A 78 17.71 -38.19 -24.97
CA THR A 78 17.24 -37.15 -25.86
C THR A 78 16.50 -37.80 -27.03
N ILE A 79 15.17 -37.70 -27.02
CA ILE A 79 14.30 -38.39 -27.96
C ILE A 79 13.99 -37.47 -29.15
N ASN A 80 14.38 -37.91 -30.35
CA ASN A 80 13.88 -37.32 -31.60
C ASN A 80 12.43 -37.80 -31.81
N LEU A 81 11.47 -36.88 -31.89
CA LEU A 81 10.06 -37.20 -32.10
C LEU A 81 9.76 -37.39 -33.59
N THR A 82 8.99 -38.42 -33.91
CA THR A 82 8.50 -38.72 -35.27
C THR A 82 7.00 -38.41 -35.35
N GLN A 83 6.43 -38.43 -36.56
CA GLN A 83 4.99 -38.28 -36.75
C GLN A 83 4.18 -39.41 -36.06
N GLU A 84 4.77 -40.59 -35.93
CA GLU A 84 4.18 -41.77 -35.29
C GLU A 84 4.25 -41.70 -33.76
N SER A 85 5.39 -41.32 -33.19
CA SER A 85 5.55 -41.23 -31.73
C SER A 85 4.88 -39.99 -31.11
N TRP A 86 4.53 -38.99 -31.92
CA TRP A 86 3.98 -37.70 -31.49
C TRP A 86 2.85 -37.81 -30.47
N GLY A 87 1.85 -38.64 -30.77
CA GLY A 87 0.64 -38.78 -29.95
C GLY A 87 0.87 -39.37 -28.57
N SER A 88 2.00 -40.05 -28.35
CA SER A 88 2.35 -40.67 -27.06
C SER A 88 3.06 -39.70 -26.11
N TYR A 89 3.71 -38.65 -26.62
CA TYR A 89 4.58 -37.77 -25.83
C TYR A 89 4.13 -36.30 -25.79
N ILE A 90 3.39 -35.81 -26.80
CA ILE A 90 3.08 -34.37 -26.90
C ILE A 90 2.28 -33.82 -25.71
N ASP A 91 1.48 -34.66 -25.05
CA ASP A 91 0.69 -34.23 -23.89
C ASP A 91 1.46 -34.23 -22.56
N THR A 92 2.60 -34.91 -22.49
CA THR A 92 3.41 -35.02 -21.26
C THR A 92 4.62 -34.08 -21.24
N ILE A 93 5.14 -33.67 -22.40
CA ILE A 93 6.25 -32.71 -22.50
C ILE A 93 5.80 -31.24 -22.32
N GLU A 94 6.70 -30.37 -21.84
CA GLU A 94 6.42 -28.92 -21.69
C GLU A 94 7.01 -28.05 -22.82
N GLY A 95 7.93 -28.59 -23.63
CA GLY A 95 8.54 -27.88 -24.74
C GLY A 95 9.16 -28.78 -25.83
N LEU A 96 9.50 -28.16 -26.96
CA LEU A 96 10.18 -28.79 -28.10
C LEU A 96 11.38 -27.97 -28.59
N GLN A 97 12.47 -28.67 -28.88
CA GLN A 97 13.58 -28.14 -29.65
C GLN A 97 13.38 -28.46 -31.14
N ILE A 98 13.55 -27.44 -32.00
CA ILE A 98 13.49 -27.56 -33.46
C ILE A 98 14.90 -27.84 -34.00
N ILE A 99 15.02 -28.92 -34.77
CA ILE A 99 16.23 -29.27 -35.53
C ILE A 99 15.98 -28.93 -37.00
N ALA A 100 16.82 -28.07 -37.58
CA ALA A 100 16.70 -27.60 -38.96
C ALA A 100 17.90 -28.09 -39.79
N TYR A 101 17.65 -28.93 -40.78
CA TYR A 101 18.69 -29.63 -41.54
C TYR A 101 18.50 -29.52 -43.06
N GLY A 102 19.59 -29.61 -43.81
CA GLY A 102 19.63 -29.48 -45.26
C GLY A 102 19.23 -30.76 -46.01
N PRO A 103 19.07 -30.68 -47.34
CA PRO A 103 18.83 -31.83 -48.21
C PRO A 103 20.13 -32.64 -48.42
N GLY A 104 20.60 -33.32 -47.38
CA GLY A 104 21.80 -34.17 -47.41
C GLY A 104 22.25 -34.66 -46.03
N ASP A 105 21.94 -33.90 -44.97
CA ASP A 105 22.38 -34.19 -43.61
C ASP A 105 21.72 -35.45 -43.03
N ARG A 106 22.51 -36.29 -42.36
CA ARG A 106 22.00 -37.41 -41.55
C ARG A 106 21.57 -36.91 -40.18
N VAL A 107 20.47 -37.44 -39.64
CA VAL A 107 19.85 -37.01 -38.36
C VAL A 107 20.59 -37.59 -37.13
N GLY A 108 21.92 -37.70 -37.20
CA GLY A 108 22.78 -38.27 -36.17
C GLY A 108 23.91 -37.32 -35.77
N SER A 109 24.24 -37.30 -34.47
CA SER A 109 25.41 -36.63 -33.87
C SER A 109 25.67 -35.18 -34.33
N THR A 110 24.77 -34.25 -33.98
CA THR A 110 25.24 -32.91 -33.55
C THR A 110 25.61 -33.00 -32.08
N GLN A 111 26.82 -32.59 -31.75
CA GLN A 111 27.43 -32.65 -30.41
C GLN A 111 26.53 -31.96 -29.36
N THR A 112 26.40 -32.56 -28.19
CA THR A 112 25.77 -31.91 -27.02
C THR A 112 26.81 -31.05 -26.33
N ASP A 113 26.55 -29.75 -26.23
CA ASP A 113 27.36 -28.84 -25.42
C ASP A 113 27.09 -29.13 -23.93
N GLU A 114 27.91 -30.02 -23.38
CA GLU A 114 28.03 -30.29 -21.95
C GLU A 114 28.86 -29.19 -21.31
N ARG A 115 28.24 -28.44 -20.40
CA ARG A 115 28.89 -27.45 -19.53
C ARG A 115 29.08 -28.04 -18.15
N THR A 116 30.20 -27.70 -17.52
CA THR A 116 30.51 -28.18 -16.17
C THR A 116 30.48 -27.02 -15.20
N ILE A 117 29.54 -27.05 -14.27
CA ILE A 117 29.24 -25.96 -13.33
C ILE A 117 29.83 -26.30 -11.97
N MET A 118 30.54 -25.35 -11.37
CA MET A 118 31.02 -25.47 -9.99
C MET A 118 30.00 -24.86 -9.03
N LEU A 119 29.57 -25.64 -8.04
CA LEU A 119 28.66 -25.20 -6.98
C LEU A 119 29.38 -25.25 -5.62
N ASP A 120 29.50 -24.08 -4.99
CA ASP A 120 29.99 -23.94 -3.61
C ASP A 120 28.79 -24.03 -2.67
N VAL A 121 28.50 -25.23 -2.16
CA VAL A 121 27.36 -25.47 -1.27
C VAL A 121 27.75 -25.23 0.18
N ARG A 122 27.07 -24.29 0.84
CA ARG A 122 27.29 -23.97 2.26
C ARG A 122 26.08 -24.37 3.10
N HIS A 123 26.27 -25.36 3.96
CA HIS A 123 25.30 -25.69 4.99
C HIS A 123 25.43 -24.68 6.14
N LEU A 124 24.32 -24.17 6.67
CA LEU A 124 24.36 -23.10 7.67
C LEU A 124 24.95 -23.52 9.03
N ASP A 125 25.04 -24.83 9.30
CA ASP A 125 25.54 -25.39 10.56
C ASP A 125 26.78 -26.32 10.37
N SER A 126 27.38 -26.43 9.17
CA SER A 126 28.58 -27.29 8.93
C SER A 126 29.39 -26.94 7.67
N ASP A 127 30.43 -27.74 7.37
CA ASP A 127 31.43 -27.50 6.31
C ASP A 127 30.91 -27.21 4.89
N THR A 128 31.75 -26.55 4.09
CA THR A 128 31.48 -26.19 2.69
C THR A 128 31.79 -27.36 1.76
N ALA A 129 30.78 -27.84 1.03
CA ALA A 129 30.94 -28.88 0.02
C ALA A 129 31.11 -28.26 -1.37
N ARG A 130 32.22 -28.56 -2.05
CA ARG A 130 32.42 -28.22 -3.48
C ARG A 130 31.95 -29.36 -4.35
N LEU A 131 31.05 -29.07 -5.28
CA LEU A 131 30.51 -30.04 -6.22
C LEU A 131 30.65 -29.55 -7.65
N GLN A 132 31.14 -30.44 -8.51
CA GLN A 132 31.32 -30.24 -9.93
C GLN A 132 30.18 -30.96 -10.66
N VAL A 133 29.30 -30.22 -11.33
CA VAL A 133 28.07 -30.74 -11.95
C VAL A 133 28.13 -30.52 -13.45
N THR A 134 28.40 -31.59 -14.20
CA THR A 134 28.26 -31.60 -15.66
C THR A 134 26.78 -31.67 -16.03
N CYS A 135 26.33 -30.74 -16.87
CA CYS A 135 24.96 -30.71 -17.38
C CYS A 135 24.92 -30.16 -18.81
N THR A 136 23.83 -30.39 -19.55
CA THR A 136 23.67 -29.81 -20.87
C THR A 136 23.30 -28.33 -20.80
N SER A 137 23.58 -27.58 -21.89
CA SER A 137 23.16 -26.19 -22.08
C SER A 137 21.65 -25.93 -21.91
N VAL A 138 20.81 -26.97 -21.92
CA VAL A 138 19.33 -26.90 -21.81
C VAL A 138 18.79 -27.32 -20.43
N ALA A 139 19.64 -27.72 -19.49
CA ALA A 139 19.21 -28.17 -18.15
C ALA A 139 18.49 -27.05 -17.36
N LEU A 140 17.34 -27.38 -16.75
CA LEU A 140 16.63 -26.48 -15.84
C LEU A 140 17.24 -26.57 -14.44
N TRP A 141 17.27 -25.44 -13.72
CA TRP A 141 17.80 -25.39 -12.36
C TRP A 141 17.07 -26.34 -11.40
N ARG A 142 15.80 -26.67 -11.67
CA ARG A 142 15.00 -27.63 -10.87
C ARG A 142 15.61 -29.03 -10.90
N ASP A 143 16.06 -29.48 -12.06
CA ASP A 143 16.46 -30.87 -12.29
C ASP A 143 17.86 -31.11 -11.69
N VAL A 144 18.73 -30.10 -11.79
CA VAL A 144 20.01 -30.01 -11.07
C VAL A 144 19.78 -30.07 -9.56
N VAL A 145 18.85 -29.25 -9.05
CA VAL A 145 18.48 -29.20 -7.62
C VAL A 145 17.90 -30.52 -7.11
N GLU A 146 16.98 -31.17 -7.83
CA GLU A 146 16.43 -32.47 -7.43
C GLU A 146 17.49 -33.58 -7.41
N THR A 147 18.39 -33.58 -8.39
CA THR A 147 19.47 -34.58 -8.47
C THR A 147 20.47 -34.40 -7.33
N PHE A 148 20.84 -33.15 -7.03
CA PHE A 148 21.63 -32.80 -5.85
C PHE A 148 20.97 -33.23 -4.54
N PHE A 149 19.65 -32.98 -4.37
CA PHE A 149 18.95 -33.40 -3.15
C PHE A 149 18.91 -34.92 -2.98
N LYS A 150 18.71 -35.68 -4.06
CA LYS A 150 18.75 -37.16 -4.02
C LYS A 150 20.13 -37.64 -3.55
N HIS A 151 21.22 -37.02 -4.02
CA HIS A 151 22.57 -37.32 -3.56
C HIS A 151 22.77 -36.97 -2.06
N MET A 152 22.42 -35.76 -1.63
CA MET A 152 22.57 -35.34 -0.21
C MET A 152 21.72 -36.15 0.77
N SER A 153 20.50 -36.55 0.39
CA SER A 153 19.68 -37.42 1.24
C SER A 153 20.29 -38.83 1.40
N SER A 154 20.99 -39.33 0.37
CA SER A 154 21.68 -40.63 0.44
C SER A 154 22.93 -40.61 1.33
N SER A 155 23.59 -39.46 1.49
CA SER A 155 24.80 -39.32 2.33
C SER A 155 24.51 -38.91 3.78
N THR A 156 23.37 -38.27 4.05
CA THR A 156 22.99 -37.78 5.39
C THR A 156 21.96 -38.63 6.14
N GLY A 157 21.29 -39.57 5.45
CA GLY A 157 20.55 -40.69 6.03
C GLY A 157 19.21 -40.38 6.72
N ASP A 158 18.98 -39.16 7.22
CA ASP A 158 17.88 -38.88 8.17
C ASP A 158 17.11 -37.58 7.89
N SER A 159 16.94 -37.20 6.62
CA SER A 159 16.06 -36.08 6.24
C SER A 159 15.40 -36.26 4.87
N SER A 160 14.12 -35.86 4.75
CA SER A 160 13.38 -35.94 3.48
C SER A 160 13.63 -34.71 2.61
N PRO A 161 13.52 -34.81 1.26
CA PRO A 161 13.62 -33.66 0.37
C PRO A 161 12.57 -32.56 0.64
N ALA A 162 11.51 -32.85 1.40
CA ALA A 162 10.50 -31.87 1.79
C ALA A 162 10.92 -30.98 2.99
N ASP A 163 11.95 -31.36 3.75
CA ASP A 163 12.33 -30.74 5.03
C ASP A 163 13.50 -29.74 4.95
N ILE A 164 13.95 -29.45 3.72
CA ILE A 164 15.07 -28.54 3.45
C ILE A 164 14.59 -27.36 2.60
N CYS A 165 15.09 -26.16 2.86
CA CYS A 165 14.88 -24.98 2.04
C CYS A 165 16.19 -24.53 1.38
N LEU A 166 16.13 -24.27 0.08
CA LEU A 166 17.21 -23.63 -0.68
C LEU A 166 17.15 -22.11 -0.54
N LEU A 167 18.33 -21.51 -0.35
CA LEU A 167 18.57 -20.09 -0.39
C LEU A 167 19.62 -19.83 -1.48
N TRP A 168 19.16 -19.43 -2.67
CA TRP A 168 20.03 -19.01 -3.76
C TRP A 168 20.54 -17.60 -3.51
N TRP A 169 21.82 -17.36 -3.83
CA TRP A 169 22.47 -16.06 -3.69
C TRP A 169 22.81 -15.49 -5.07
N ALA A 170 22.10 -14.45 -5.49
CA ALA A 170 22.40 -13.70 -6.71
C ALA A 170 22.45 -12.20 -6.40
N GLN A 171 23.68 -11.67 -6.35
CA GLN A 171 24.02 -10.27 -6.09
C GLN A 171 23.62 -9.71 -4.69
N PRO A 172 24.29 -8.65 -4.18
CA PRO A 172 24.25 -8.28 -2.75
C PRO A 172 22.94 -7.69 -2.21
N GLU A 173 21.90 -7.48 -3.03
CA GLU A 173 20.70 -6.72 -2.62
C GLU A 173 19.39 -7.56 -2.58
N GLY A 174 19.42 -8.88 -2.80
CA GLY A 174 18.19 -9.67 -2.97
C GLY A 174 18.22 -11.14 -2.58
N MET A 175 17.98 -11.45 -1.31
CA MET A 175 17.66 -12.83 -0.89
C MET A 175 16.24 -13.21 -1.37
N SER A 176 16.13 -14.20 -2.26
CA SER A 176 14.85 -14.63 -2.85
C SER A 176 14.52 -16.09 -2.49
N ILE A 177 13.34 -16.30 -1.88
CA ILE A 177 12.87 -17.62 -1.47
C ILE A 177 11.97 -18.17 -2.58
N TYR A 178 12.57 -18.89 -3.53
CA TYR A 178 11.81 -19.53 -4.62
C TYR A 178 11.16 -20.84 -4.16
N GLN A 179 9.83 -20.90 -4.28
CA GLN A 179 9.06 -22.14 -4.06
C GLN A 179 8.71 -22.87 -5.37
N THR A 180 9.06 -22.28 -6.52
CA THR A 180 8.84 -22.86 -7.85
C THR A 180 10.04 -22.52 -8.73
N VAL A 181 10.96 -23.47 -8.92
CA VAL A 181 12.11 -23.28 -9.82
C VAL A 181 11.66 -23.50 -11.27
N GLY A 182 12.00 -22.56 -12.16
CA GLY A 182 11.48 -22.53 -13.53
C GLY A 182 12.19 -21.54 -14.46
N GLU A 183 13.49 -21.33 -14.27
CA GLU A 183 14.36 -20.59 -15.19
C GLU A 183 15.57 -21.47 -15.58
N SER A 184 16.12 -21.22 -16.77
CA SER A 184 17.29 -21.92 -17.31
C SER A 184 18.58 -21.30 -16.79
N LEU A 185 19.56 -22.15 -16.47
CA LEU A 185 20.93 -21.74 -16.15
C LEU A 185 21.51 -20.79 -17.21
N GLY A 186 21.86 -19.58 -16.78
CA GLY A 186 22.48 -18.56 -17.63
C GLY A 186 23.96 -18.81 -17.90
N ASP A 187 24.55 -17.97 -18.76
CA ASP A 187 25.90 -18.13 -19.30
C ASP A 187 27.01 -17.60 -18.35
N SER A 188 26.94 -17.97 -17.07
CA SER A 188 27.98 -17.63 -16.07
C SER A 188 29.01 -18.76 -15.96
N GLU A 189 30.28 -18.43 -16.16
CA GLU A 189 31.41 -19.34 -15.91
C GLU A 189 31.87 -19.33 -14.43
N ASP A 190 31.43 -18.33 -13.66
CA ASP A 190 31.75 -18.19 -12.22
C ASP A 190 30.98 -19.21 -11.35
N ALA A 191 31.64 -19.69 -10.29
CA ALA A 191 31.07 -20.67 -9.36
C ALA A 191 29.97 -20.07 -8.47
N GLU A 192 28.71 -20.49 -8.69
CA GLU A 192 27.59 -20.03 -7.86
C GLU A 192 27.63 -20.64 -6.44
N THR A 193 27.46 -19.79 -5.43
CA THR A 193 27.40 -20.21 -4.02
C THR A 193 25.95 -20.40 -3.59
N VAL A 194 25.62 -21.56 -3.04
CA VAL A 194 24.26 -21.95 -2.68
C VAL A 194 24.17 -22.25 -1.18
N TYR A 195 23.23 -21.60 -0.50
CA TYR A 195 23.01 -21.77 0.95
C TYR A 195 21.82 -22.68 1.23
N ILE A 196 21.92 -23.50 2.28
CA ILE A 196 20.93 -24.53 2.60
C ILE A 196 20.51 -24.46 4.07
N ALA A 197 19.19 -24.47 4.32
CA ALA A 197 18.59 -24.30 5.64
C ALA A 197 17.58 -25.40 5.99
N PRO A 198 17.68 -26.07 7.17
CA PRO A 198 16.66 -26.97 7.66
C PRO A 198 15.34 -26.24 7.99
N LYS A 199 14.21 -26.75 7.48
CA LYS A 199 12.87 -26.15 7.56
C LYS A 199 12.27 -26.15 8.98
N GLN A 200 12.96 -26.73 9.96
CA GLN A 200 12.51 -26.78 11.37
C GLN A 200 12.79 -25.50 12.17
N LYS A 201 13.75 -24.63 11.79
CA LYS A 201 14.11 -23.38 12.52
C LYS A 201 13.06 -22.25 12.36
N LEU A 202 11.78 -22.59 12.23
CA LEU A 202 10.66 -21.68 11.93
C LEU A 202 9.67 -21.63 13.10
N GLY A 203 9.86 -20.66 14.01
CA GLY A 203 9.06 -20.48 15.23
C GLY A 203 7.61 -20.03 14.99
N GLN A 204 6.74 -20.24 15.98
CA GLN A 204 5.38 -19.70 15.98
C GLN A 204 5.31 -18.34 16.67
N THR A 205 4.31 -17.55 16.27
CA THR A 205 3.91 -16.32 16.97
C THR A 205 2.58 -16.59 17.70
N LEU A 206 2.57 -16.21 18.97
CA LEU A 206 1.40 -16.20 19.84
C LEU A 206 0.66 -14.89 19.59
N ASP A 207 -0.17 -14.90 18.54
CA ASP A 207 -0.93 -13.76 18.03
C ASP A 207 -2.03 -13.34 19.02
N LYS A 208 -1.61 -12.62 20.06
CA LYS A 208 -2.40 -11.67 20.84
C LYS A 208 -3.43 -12.31 21.83
N PRO A 209 -3.00 -12.69 23.04
CA PRO A 209 -3.89 -12.83 24.20
C PRO A 209 -4.09 -11.52 25.00
N MET A 210 -5.34 -11.24 25.41
CA MET A 210 -5.62 -10.21 26.43
C MET A 210 -6.68 -10.56 27.45
N ILE A 211 -6.51 -9.95 28.61
CA ILE A 211 -7.09 -10.31 29.88
C ILE A 211 -8.13 -9.24 30.23
N TYR A 212 -9.36 -9.68 30.48
CA TYR A 212 -10.46 -8.84 30.95
C TYR A 212 -10.71 -9.14 32.43
N ILE A 213 -11.02 -8.10 33.20
CA ILE A 213 -11.05 -8.14 34.66
C ILE A 213 -12.33 -7.44 35.14
N TRP A 214 -13.18 -8.15 35.88
CA TRP A 214 -14.39 -7.59 36.49
C TRP A 214 -14.39 -7.86 37.99
N THR A 215 -14.69 -6.81 38.77
CA THR A 215 -14.82 -6.87 40.23
C THR A 215 -16.14 -6.22 40.65
N ALA A 216 -16.83 -6.79 41.63
CA ALA A 216 -18.08 -6.21 42.15
C ALA A 216 -17.88 -4.91 42.95
N LYS A 217 -16.67 -4.66 43.44
CA LYS A 217 -16.23 -3.41 44.07
C LYS A 217 -14.94 -2.93 43.39
N SER A 218 -14.77 -1.61 43.30
CA SER A 218 -13.54 -1.00 42.78
C SER A 218 -12.37 -1.31 43.72
N GLN A 219 -11.31 -1.96 43.23
CA GLN A 219 -10.15 -2.37 44.02
C GLN A 219 -8.85 -2.32 43.20
N ARG A 220 -7.69 -2.39 43.86
CA ARG A 220 -6.43 -2.63 43.15
C ARG A 220 -6.31 -4.11 42.78
N VAL A 221 -5.80 -4.36 41.58
CA VAL A 221 -5.44 -5.68 41.07
C VAL A 221 -4.07 -5.57 40.40
N THR A 222 -3.13 -6.39 40.84
CA THR A 222 -1.84 -6.59 40.19
C THR A 222 -1.93 -7.85 39.33
N VAL A 223 -1.56 -7.74 38.05
CA VAL A 223 -1.53 -8.86 37.09
C VAL A 223 -0.08 -9.13 36.71
N ASN A 224 0.44 -10.28 37.13
CA ASN A 224 1.78 -10.76 36.86
C ASN A 224 1.75 -11.77 35.70
N LEU A 225 2.62 -11.60 34.71
CA LEU A 225 2.86 -12.56 33.65
C LEU A 225 4.29 -13.11 33.74
N THR A 226 4.46 -14.41 33.49
CA THR A 226 5.77 -15.08 33.44
C THR A 226 5.85 -16.03 32.25
N LEU A 227 6.91 -15.89 31.45
CA LEU A 227 7.21 -16.74 30.29
C LEU A 227 8.42 -17.65 30.58
N PRO A 228 8.43 -18.89 30.07
CA PRO A 228 9.59 -19.75 30.13
C PRO A 228 10.64 -19.34 29.06
N PRO A 229 11.90 -19.81 29.14
CA PRO A 229 13.01 -19.28 28.33
C PRO A 229 12.86 -19.42 26.81
N GLU A 230 12.04 -20.38 26.35
CA GLU A 230 11.77 -20.65 24.93
C GLU A 230 10.86 -19.59 24.28
N TRP A 231 10.37 -18.63 25.07
CA TRP A 231 9.49 -17.55 24.63
C TRP A 231 10.02 -16.17 25.05
N GLU A 232 9.48 -15.14 24.42
CA GLU A 232 9.67 -13.73 24.79
C GLU A 232 8.35 -12.97 24.60
N PHE A 233 8.15 -11.93 25.41
CA PHE A 233 7.19 -10.89 25.08
C PHE A 233 7.70 -10.22 23.81
N ALA A 234 6.94 -10.33 22.74
CA ALA A 234 7.16 -9.51 21.55
C ALA A 234 6.49 -8.13 21.72
N SER A 235 5.86 -7.87 22.88
CA SER A 235 4.62 -7.11 22.98
C SER A 235 4.00 -6.98 24.38
N LEU A 236 3.74 -5.75 24.85
CA LEU A 236 2.80 -5.39 25.92
C LEU A 236 1.99 -4.10 25.64
N PHE A 237 0.67 -4.13 25.86
CA PHE A 237 -0.19 -2.93 25.95
C PHE A 237 -1.21 -3.05 27.11
N PRO A 238 -1.30 -2.09 28.05
CA PRO A 238 -0.45 -0.90 28.15
C PRO A 238 1.02 -1.28 28.38
N ILE A 239 1.93 -0.38 28.01
CA ILE A 239 3.37 -0.65 28.09
C ILE A 239 3.74 -0.78 29.58
N ALA A 240 4.24 -1.94 29.96
CA ALA A 240 4.75 -2.23 31.30
C ALA A 240 6.22 -2.69 31.21
N PRO A 241 7.02 -2.51 32.28
CA PRO A 241 8.40 -2.98 32.29
C PRO A 241 8.48 -4.51 32.19
N VAL A 242 9.42 -5.01 31.39
CA VAL A 242 9.78 -6.44 31.35
C VAL A 242 11.09 -6.63 32.10
N THR A 243 11.08 -7.46 33.14
CA THR A 243 12.28 -7.93 33.83
C THR A 243 12.68 -9.31 33.32
N THR A 244 13.98 -9.55 33.13
CA THR A 244 14.51 -10.86 32.75
C THR A 244 15.33 -11.42 33.91
N SER A 245 15.01 -12.66 34.34
CA SER A 245 15.67 -13.37 35.44
C SER A 245 15.68 -14.86 35.12
N ASP A 246 16.82 -15.52 35.30
CA ASP A 246 17.04 -16.94 34.99
C ASP A 246 16.54 -17.34 33.59
N SER A 247 16.84 -16.49 32.60
CA SER A 247 16.39 -16.55 31.19
C SER A 247 14.87 -16.50 30.96
N ARG A 248 14.05 -16.35 32.02
CA ARG A 248 12.61 -16.12 31.96
C ARG A 248 12.31 -14.62 31.89
N GLN A 249 11.23 -14.26 31.19
CA GLN A 249 10.73 -12.89 31.16
C GLN A 249 9.49 -12.77 32.05
N THR A 250 9.45 -11.71 32.85
CA THR A 250 8.33 -11.37 33.73
C THR A 250 7.90 -9.92 33.53
N THR A 251 6.61 -9.64 33.73
CA THR A 251 6.07 -8.28 33.74
C THR A 251 4.87 -8.19 34.68
N ALA A 252 4.54 -6.99 35.13
CA ALA A 252 3.43 -6.74 36.04
C ALA A 252 2.68 -5.45 35.70
N TRP A 253 1.35 -5.52 35.58
CA TRP A 253 0.47 -4.36 35.50
C TRP A 253 -0.18 -4.08 36.87
N ARG A 254 -0.18 -2.83 37.34
CA ARG A 254 -0.96 -2.40 38.52
C ARG A 254 -2.18 -1.60 38.09
N MET A 255 -3.36 -2.19 38.28
CA MET A 255 -4.63 -1.64 37.79
C MET A 255 -5.58 -1.35 38.94
N PHE A 256 -6.22 -0.19 38.90
CA PHE A 256 -7.38 0.11 39.74
C PHE A 256 -8.68 -0.18 38.96
N THR A 257 -9.44 -1.17 39.40
CA THR A 257 -10.70 -1.57 38.75
C THR A 257 -11.83 -0.57 39.06
N ARG A 258 -12.73 -0.40 38.10
CA ARG A 258 -13.91 0.47 38.18
C ARG A 258 -15.13 -0.25 37.62
N GLY A 259 -16.32 0.12 38.11
CA GLY A 259 -17.59 -0.51 37.72
C GLY A 259 -17.78 -0.60 36.20
N GLY A 260 -18.25 -1.77 35.73
CA GLY A 260 -18.44 -2.06 34.32
C GLY A 260 -17.22 -2.66 33.59
N GLY A 261 -16.21 -3.16 34.32
CA GLY A 261 -15.01 -3.77 33.71
C GLY A 261 -14.01 -2.75 33.17
N LYS A 262 -14.06 -1.51 33.69
CA LYS A 262 -13.09 -0.46 33.38
C LYS A 262 -11.86 -0.63 34.27
N LEU A 263 -10.68 -0.44 33.69
CA LEU A 263 -9.41 -0.49 34.38
C LEU A 263 -8.72 0.86 34.24
N LEU A 264 -8.24 1.42 35.35
CA LEU A 264 -7.33 2.57 35.34
C LEU A 264 -5.92 2.05 35.64
N ASP A 265 -4.99 2.25 34.72
CA ASP A 265 -3.57 1.97 34.93
C ASP A 265 -3.01 2.94 35.98
N GLU A 266 -2.46 2.42 37.09
CA GLU A 266 -1.91 3.27 38.17
C GLU A 266 -0.56 3.92 37.78
N GLU A 267 0.17 3.42 36.77
CA GLU A 267 1.44 4.00 36.29
C GLU A 267 1.23 5.02 35.16
N THR A 268 0.42 4.71 34.14
CA THR A 268 0.18 5.64 33.01
C THR A 268 -1.07 6.53 33.16
N GLY A 269 -1.99 6.17 34.05
CA GLY A 269 -3.29 6.84 34.18
C GLY A 269 -4.19 6.68 32.94
N LEU A 270 -4.00 5.64 32.13
CA LEU A 270 -4.88 5.30 31.02
C LEU A 270 -6.14 4.57 31.53
N GLU A 271 -7.33 4.98 31.08
CA GLU A 271 -8.55 4.17 31.24
C GLU A 271 -8.68 3.21 30.05
N LEU A 272 -8.77 1.92 30.37
CA LEU A 272 -8.79 0.79 29.44
C LEU A 272 -9.91 -0.19 29.83
N MET A 273 -10.17 -1.18 28.98
CA MET A 273 -11.12 -2.28 29.26
C MET A 273 -10.42 -3.64 29.45
N SER A 274 -9.10 -3.71 29.28
CA SER A 274 -8.35 -4.98 29.12
C SER A 274 -6.82 -4.81 29.04
N LEU A 275 -6.06 -5.84 29.42
CA LEU A 275 -4.57 -5.86 29.49
C LEU A 275 -3.96 -6.93 28.58
N SER A 276 -2.96 -6.60 27.77
CA SER A 276 -2.67 -7.36 26.55
C SER A 276 -1.21 -7.59 26.18
N CYS A 277 -0.92 -8.74 25.58
CA CYS A 277 0.43 -9.15 25.20
C CYS A 277 0.42 -10.00 23.92
N GLU A 278 1.57 -10.08 23.25
CA GLU A 278 1.85 -10.95 22.10
C GLU A 278 3.19 -11.63 22.40
N MET A 279 3.40 -12.87 21.96
CA MET A 279 4.62 -13.61 22.32
C MET A 279 5.26 -14.27 21.10
N ARG A 280 6.59 -14.41 21.13
CA ARG A 280 7.37 -15.07 20.07
C ARG A 280 8.09 -16.26 20.65
N SER A 281 8.06 -17.41 19.96
CA SER A 281 8.88 -18.56 20.33
C SER A 281 10.27 -18.47 19.70
N LYS A 282 11.29 -18.78 20.50
CA LYS A 282 12.70 -18.88 20.10
C LYS A 282 13.06 -20.28 19.56
N VAL A 283 12.15 -21.25 19.65
CA VAL A 283 12.43 -22.69 19.46
C VAL A 283 11.41 -23.33 18.48
N SER A 284 11.78 -24.46 17.86
CA SER A 284 10.85 -25.22 17.03
C SER A 284 9.75 -25.87 17.88
N THR A 285 8.50 -25.64 17.52
CA THR A 285 7.33 -25.87 18.39
C THR A 285 6.83 -27.32 18.46
N SER A 286 7.51 -28.27 17.82
CA SER A 286 7.23 -29.71 17.92
C SER A 286 7.50 -30.29 19.32
N ALA A 287 8.33 -29.61 20.13
CA ALA A 287 8.65 -29.94 21.51
C ALA A 287 7.58 -29.44 22.52
N CYS A 288 7.01 -28.24 22.32
CA CYS A 288 6.15 -27.56 23.29
C CYS A 288 4.67 -28.06 23.32
N GLY A 289 4.41 -29.32 22.99
CA GLY A 289 3.06 -29.92 23.06
C GLY A 289 1.98 -29.40 22.09
N PHE A 290 2.15 -28.23 21.46
CA PHE A 290 1.20 -27.58 20.56
C PHE A 290 1.03 -28.28 19.19
N ARG A 291 0.62 -29.55 19.20
CA ARG A 291 0.42 -30.37 18.00
C ARG A 291 -1.00 -30.20 17.46
N LEU A 292 -1.08 -30.01 16.14
CA LEU A 292 -2.32 -29.88 15.39
C LEU A 292 -2.33 -31.01 14.37
N GLY A 293 -3.23 -31.97 14.57
CA GLY A 293 -3.33 -33.22 13.81
C GLY A 293 -4.73 -33.82 13.93
N ASP A 294 -4.98 -34.95 13.26
CA ASP A 294 -6.34 -35.48 13.07
C ASP A 294 -7.08 -35.71 14.40
N GLU A 295 -6.46 -36.27 15.43
CA GLU A 295 -7.16 -36.67 16.69
C GLU A 295 -7.72 -35.51 17.54
N ASP A 296 -6.96 -34.44 17.64
CA ASP A 296 -7.22 -33.40 18.64
C ASP A 296 -7.98 -32.20 18.08
N SER A 297 -8.03 -32.09 16.75
CA SER A 297 -8.58 -30.94 16.03
C SER A 297 -9.96 -31.19 15.42
N VAL A 298 -10.51 -30.13 14.84
CA VAL A 298 -11.69 -30.16 13.96
C VAL A 298 -11.33 -29.47 12.66
N LEU A 299 -11.64 -30.11 11.52
CA LEU A 299 -11.36 -29.61 10.19
C LEU A 299 -12.64 -28.99 9.59
N LEU A 300 -12.60 -27.69 9.33
CA LEU A 300 -13.75 -26.90 8.87
C LEU A 300 -13.47 -26.36 7.47
N ARG A 301 -14.51 -26.19 6.65
CA ARG A 301 -14.40 -25.32 5.47
C ARG A 301 -14.38 -23.87 5.94
N VAL A 302 -13.60 -22.99 5.31
CA VAL A 302 -13.46 -21.59 5.78
C VAL A 302 -14.80 -20.84 5.81
N THR A 303 -15.76 -21.21 4.94
CA THR A 303 -17.15 -20.72 4.94
C THR A 303 -17.95 -21.05 6.21
N GLU A 304 -17.62 -22.14 6.90
CA GLU A 304 -18.35 -22.65 8.07
C GLU A 304 -17.72 -22.18 9.40
N SER A 305 -16.44 -21.81 9.34
CA SER A 305 -15.61 -21.45 10.51
C SER A 305 -16.25 -20.41 11.43
N VAL A 306 -16.92 -19.38 10.88
CA VAL A 306 -17.55 -18.30 11.65
C VAL A 306 -18.70 -18.83 12.53
N GLY A 307 -19.57 -19.67 11.98
CA GLY A 307 -20.69 -20.26 12.70
C GLY A 307 -20.22 -21.23 13.77
N TYR A 308 -19.28 -22.11 13.42
CA TYR A 308 -18.69 -23.08 14.33
C TYR A 308 -17.97 -22.40 15.52
N LEU A 309 -17.15 -21.39 15.26
CA LEU A 309 -16.43 -20.66 16.31
C LEU A 309 -17.36 -19.83 17.19
N ASN A 310 -18.33 -19.09 16.64
CA ASN A 310 -19.29 -18.34 17.46
C ASN A 310 -20.05 -19.26 18.44
N SER A 311 -20.44 -20.46 17.99
CA SER A 311 -21.07 -21.48 18.85
C SER A 311 -20.10 -22.09 19.86
N SER A 312 -18.87 -22.43 19.46
CA SER A 312 -17.83 -22.96 20.34
C SER A 312 -17.51 -22.00 21.48
N LEU A 313 -17.22 -20.75 21.12
CA LEU A 313 -16.88 -19.70 22.06
C LEU A 313 -18.06 -19.38 23.00
N LYS A 314 -19.31 -19.35 22.50
CA LYS A 314 -20.50 -19.17 23.34
C LYS A 314 -20.62 -20.25 24.41
N ALA A 315 -20.30 -21.49 24.09
CA ALA A 315 -20.32 -22.60 25.04
C ALA A 315 -19.18 -22.51 26.08
N LEU A 316 -18.03 -21.95 25.70
CA LEU A 316 -16.88 -21.72 26.59
C LEU A 316 -17.07 -20.52 27.55
N GLY A 317 -18.25 -19.91 27.60
CA GLY A 317 -18.51 -18.76 28.47
C GLY A 317 -18.03 -17.42 27.91
N LEU A 318 -17.40 -17.37 26.72
CA LEU A 318 -17.24 -16.09 26.01
C LEU A 318 -18.62 -15.56 25.63
N HIS A 319 -18.92 -14.37 26.11
CA HIS A 319 -20.23 -13.75 26.05
C HIS A 319 -20.43 -12.89 24.77
N VAL A 320 -20.87 -11.64 24.79
CA VAL A 320 -21.62 -11.04 23.66
C VAL A 320 -20.81 -10.09 22.78
N GLU A 321 -19.97 -9.21 23.32
CA GLU A 321 -19.28 -8.20 22.50
C GLU A 321 -18.15 -8.77 21.65
N ALA A 322 -17.51 -9.84 22.12
CA ALA A 322 -16.12 -10.03 21.77
C ALA A 322 -15.61 -11.48 21.58
N ARG A 323 -16.54 -12.45 21.58
CA ARG A 323 -16.63 -13.43 20.48
C ARG A 323 -16.51 -12.71 19.13
N ALA A 324 -17.13 -11.53 18.99
CA ALA A 324 -16.97 -10.73 17.78
C ALA A 324 -15.56 -10.16 17.62
N SER A 325 -14.79 -9.89 18.68
CA SER A 325 -13.38 -9.46 18.62
C SER A 325 -12.50 -10.62 18.16
N PHE A 326 -12.69 -11.82 18.74
CA PHE A 326 -12.03 -13.07 18.34
C PHE A 326 -12.22 -13.31 16.84
N LEU A 327 -13.48 -13.31 16.40
CA LEU A 327 -13.83 -13.52 15.01
C LEU A 327 -13.30 -12.40 14.11
N ARG A 328 -13.43 -11.13 14.50
CA ARG A 328 -12.95 -9.99 13.69
C ARG A 328 -11.44 -9.99 13.48
N TYR A 329 -10.66 -10.47 14.45
CA TYR A 329 -9.19 -10.50 14.30
C TYR A 329 -8.68 -11.75 13.58
N PHE A 330 -9.14 -12.95 13.94
CA PHE A 330 -8.58 -14.18 13.37
C PHE A 330 -9.18 -14.57 12.01
N LEU A 331 -10.43 -14.20 11.70
CA LEU A 331 -11.07 -14.53 10.41
C LEU A 331 -10.28 -14.04 9.17
N PRO A 332 -9.68 -12.84 9.14
CA PRO A 332 -8.75 -12.43 8.08
C PRO A 332 -7.60 -13.40 7.82
N SER A 333 -7.10 -14.13 8.83
CA SER A 333 -6.05 -15.15 8.67
C SER A 333 -6.58 -16.47 8.09
N PHE A 334 -7.89 -16.66 8.03
CA PHE A 334 -8.51 -17.85 7.43
C PHE A 334 -8.80 -17.62 5.94
N ILE A 335 -9.13 -16.38 5.54
CA ILE A 335 -9.45 -15.98 4.17
C ILE A 335 -8.20 -16.10 3.29
N GLY A 336 -8.13 -17.19 2.53
CA GLY A 336 -6.97 -17.57 1.70
C GLY A 336 -6.72 -19.08 1.66
N ASN A 337 -7.31 -19.83 2.60
CA ASN A 337 -7.32 -21.29 2.63
C ASN A 337 -8.71 -21.80 2.21
N GLU A 338 -8.83 -23.02 1.68
CA GLU A 338 -10.15 -23.64 1.49
C GLU A 338 -10.67 -24.28 2.80
N TYR A 339 -9.76 -24.97 3.52
CA TYR A 339 -10.04 -25.62 4.79
C TYR A 339 -9.11 -25.11 5.90
N ILE A 340 -9.57 -25.24 7.14
CA ILE A 340 -8.85 -24.85 8.35
C ILE A 340 -9.03 -25.88 9.46
N ALA A 341 -7.93 -26.39 9.99
CA ALA A 341 -7.89 -27.24 11.17
C ALA A 341 -7.73 -26.37 12.42
N ILE A 342 -8.59 -26.58 13.42
CA ILE A 342 -8.66 -25.79 14.67
C ILE A 342 -8.63 -26.71 15.89
N ARG A 343 -7.90 -26.31 16.94
CA ARG A 343 -7.90 -26.96 18.27
C ARG A 343 -7.91 -25.89 19.37
N PHE A 344 -8.78 -26.03 20.37
CA PHE A 344 -8.62 -25.34 21.66
C PHE A 344 -7.74 -26.17 22.61
N LEU A 345 -6.99 -25.50 23.48
CA LEU A 345 -6.07 -26.12 24.44
C LEU A 345 -6.68 -26.20 25.85
N SER A 346 -6.14 -27.09 26.67
CA SER A 346 -6.40 -27.09 28.12
C SER A 346 -5.59 -25.98 28.80
N GLU A 347 -6.11 -25.45 29.90
CA GLU A 347 -5.39 -24.49 30.75
C GLU A 347 -4.03 -25.07 31.20
N THR A 348 -4.00 -26.35 31.59
CA THR A 348 -2.79 -27.08 32.01
C THR A 348 -1.66 -27.11 30.98
N LEU A 349 -1.97 -27.00 29.69
CA LEU A 349 -0.99 -27.00 28.60
C LEU A 349 -0.62 -25.57 28.18
N TYR A 350 -1.54 -24.61 28.31
CA TYR A 350 -1.28 -23.20 28.01
C TYR A 350 -0.50 -22.48 29.12
N SER A 351 -0.78 -22.77 30.40
CA SER A 351 -0.05 -22.24 31.56
C SER A 351 1.43 -22.63 31.62
N GLN A 352 1.85 -23.62 30.83
CA GLN A 352 3.28 -23.97 30.65
C GLN A 352 4.05 -22.93 29.84
N VAL A 353 3.36 -22.10 29.04
CA VAL A 353 3.95 -21.13 28.11
C VAL A 353 3.66 -19.69 28.50
N MET A 354 2.51 -19.41 29.13
CA MET A 354 2.32 -18.16 29.85
C MET A 354 1.65 -18.43 31.19
N ASN A 355 2.42 -18.33 32.27
CA ASN A 355 1.87 -18.33 33.62
C ASN A 355 1.27 -16.96 33.93
N LEU A 356 0.09 -16.95 34.54
CA LEU A 356 -0.72 -15.77 34.85
C LEU A 356 -1.07 -15.81 36.32
N ASP A 357 -0.45 -14.95 37.11
CA ASP A 357 -0.66 -14.80 38.56
C ASP A 357 -1.29 -13.43 38.85
N ILE A 358 -2.27 -13.38 39.76
CA ILE A 358 -3.11 -12.20 39.95
C ILE A 358 -3.41 -12.00 41.44
N THR A 359 -3.16 -10.78 41.92
CA THR A 359 -3.30 -10.39 43.32
C THR A 359 -4.27 -9.21 43.47
N PRO A 360 -5.33 -9.30 44.31
CA PRO A 360 -5.78 -10.50 45.02
C PRO A 360 -6.23 -11.62 44.06
N VAL A 361 -6.36 -12.83 44.57
CA VAL A 361 -6.77 -14.01 43.78
C VAL A 361 -8.22 -13.83 43.31
N PRO A 362 -8.56 -14.13 42.03
CA PRO A 362 -9.93 -14.07 41.53
C PRO A 362 -10.77 -15.28 41.98
N ASP A 363 -12.08 -15.08 42.11
CA ASP A 363 -13.05 -16.14 42.38
C ASP A 363 -13.20 -17.09 41.17
N VAL A 364 -13.04 -16.57 39.96
CA VAL A 364 -13.13 -17.33 38.70
C VAL A 364 -12.05 -16.86 37.72
N LEU A 365 -11.21 -17.79 37.26
CA LEU A 365 -10.28 -17.61 36.16
C LEU A 365 -10.73 -18.45 34.95
N VAL A 366 -10.63 -17.88 33.75
CA VAL A 366 -11.00 -18.54 32.49
C VAL A 366 -9.92 -18.25 31.45
N ARG A 367 -9.27 -19.30 30.93
CA ARG A 367 -8.17 -19.18 29.95
C ARG A 367 -8.49 -20.01 28.70
N ILE A 368 -8.77 -19.36 27.57
CA ILE A 368 -9.28 -20.02 26.34
C ILE A 368 -8.34 -19.76 25.17
N PHE A 369 -7.50 -20.74 24.87
CA PHE A 369 -6.47 -20.61 23.84
C PHE A 369 -6.72 -21.51 22.62
N MET A 370 -6.53 -20.99 21.41
CA MET A 370 -6.78 -21.68 20.14
C MET A 370 -5.52 -21.77 19.24
N ILE A 371 -5.24 -22.93 18.65
CA ILE A 371 -4.26 -23.08 17.56
C ILE A 371 -4.98 -23.39 16.24
N PHE A 372 -4.47 -22.87 15.12
CA PHE A 372 -5.02 -23.13 13.79
C PHE A 372 -3.97 -23.31 12.68
N LYS A 373 -4.27 -24.17 11.69
CA LYS A 373 -3.50 -24.37 10.45
C LYS A 373 -4.46 -24.36 9.25
N GLY A 374 -4.11 -23.65 8.18
CA GLY A 374 -4.75 -23.84 6.88
C GLY A 374 -4.38 -25.19 6.27
N ILE A 375 -5.34 -25.86 5.64
CA ILE A 375 -5.18 -27.19 5.01
C ILE A 375 -5.48 -27.03 3.51
N SER A 376 -4.58 -27.55 2.67
CA SER A 376 -4.79 -27.62 1.21
C SER A 376 -5.72 -28.77 0.85
N SER A 377 -6.35 -28.70 -0.32
CA SER A 377 -7.39 -29.65 -0.71
C SER A 377 -6.83 -31.06 -0.95
N ASP A 378 -5.53 -31.18 -1.23
CA ASP A 378 -4.79 -32.44 -1.36
C ASP A 378 -4.42 -33.07 0.00
N GLU A 379 -4.20 -32.25 1.05
CA GLU A 379 -3.91 -32.75 2.41
C GLU A 379 -5.14 -33.37 3.10
N ILE A 380 -6.37 -33.11 2.62
CA ILE A 380 -7.63 -33.46 3.30
C ILE A 380 -7.72 -34.94 3.69
N GLY A 381 -7.21 -35.84 2.86
CA GLY A 381 -7.28 -37.29 3.09
C GLY A 381 -6.65 -37.77 4.40
N ALA A 382 -5.76 -36.97 5.01
CA ALA A 382 -5.12 -37.25 6.29
C ALA A 382 -5.93 -36.81 7.53
N TRP A 383 -7.13 -36.23 7.36
CA TRP A 383 -7.92 -35.63 8.47
C TRP A 383 -9.37 -36.18 8.63
N PRO A 384 -9.63 -37.50 8.51
CA PRO A 384 -10.99 -38.04 8.53
C PRO A 384 -11.71 -37.87 9.89
N ARG A 385 -10.98 -37.95 11.02
CA ARG A 385 -11.60 -37.86 12.35
C ARG A 385 -11.87 -36.40 12.73
N ALA A 386 -11.03 -35.47 12.31
CA ALA A 386 -11.22 -34.03 12.47
C ALA A 386 -12.45 -33.53 11.69
N GLN A 387 -12.76 -34.11 10.52
CA GLN A 387 -14.01 -33.83 9.79
C GLN A 387 -15.25 -34.37 10.52
N ALA A 388 -15.19 -35.58 11.08
CA ALA A 388 -16.32 -36.15 11.81
C ALA A 388 -16.76 -35.31 13.05
N ARG A 389 -15.80 -34.59 13.65
CA ARG A 389 -15.96 -33.79 14.88
C ARG A 389 -16.48 -32.36 14.67
N VAL A 390 -16.94 -32.01 13.46
CA VAL A 390 -17.64 -30.74 13.18
C VAL A 390 -19.02 -30.68 13.87
N ARG A 391 -19.59 -31.83 14.27
CA ARG A 391 -20.87 -31.92 14.98
C ARG A 391 -20.68 -31.72 16.49
N ASP A 392 -21.58 -30.93 17.09
CA ASP A 392 -21.58 -30.49 18.50
C ASP A 392 -20.26 -29.86 19.02
N PRO A 393 -19.95 -28.60 18.61
CA PRO A 393 -18.82 -27.85 19.16
C PRO A 393 -18.90 -27.60 20.67
N ALA A 394 -20.11 -27.51 21.24
CA ALA A 394 -20.33 -26.87 22.53
C ALA A 394 -19.84 -27.72 23.69
N ILE A 395 -20.19 -29.01 23.68
CA ILE A 395 -19.91 -29.92 24.78
C ILE A 395 -18.43 -30.37 24.78
N ARG A 396 -17.83 -30.56 23.59
CA ARG A 396 -16.42 -31.00 23.46
C ARG A 396 -15.46 -29.98 24.08
N TRP A 397 -15.49 -28.72 23.62
CA TRP A 397 -14.44 -27.78 24.00
C TRP A 397 -14.49 -27.37 25.48
N ARG A 398 -15.67 -27.34 26.12
CA ARG A 398 -15.78 -27.14 27.57
C ARG A 398 -14.99 -28.18 28.37
N ARG A 399 -15.04 -29.46 27.96
CA ARG A 399 -14.28 -30.56 28.58
C ARG A 399 -12.78 -30.50 28.29
N VAL A 400 -12.39 -29.97 27.12
CA VAL A 400 -10.97 -29.83 26.74
C VAL A 400 -10.31 -28.67 27.48
N VAL A 401 -11.00 -27.53 27.62
CA VAL A 401 -10.46 -26.36 28.33
C VAL A 401 -10.47 -26.61 29.85
N GLY A 402 -11.53 -27.22 30.40
CA GLY A 402 -11.64 -27.59 31.82
C GLY A 402 -12.55 -26.68 32.65
N LEU A 403 -13.59 -26.08 32.05
CA LEU A 403 -14.32 -24.95 32.65
C LEU A 403 -15.48 -25.33 33.60
N PRO A 404 -15.70 -24.57 34.69
CA PRO A 404 -16.84 -24.75 35.61
C PRO A 404 -18.19 -24.37 34.98
N GLU A 405 -19.28 -24.56 35.72
CA GLU A 405 -20.66 -24.39 35.23
C GLU A 405 -20.98 -22.97 34.73
N LEU A 406 -21.89 -22.88 33.75
CA LEU A 406 -22.17 -21.66 33.00
C LEU A 406 -22.70 -20.49 33.83
N ASP A 407 -23.32 -20.77 34.98
CA ASP A 407 -23.90 -19.77 35.86
C ASP A 407 -22.82 -19.12 36.75
N GLN A 408 -21.84 -19.91 37.21
CA GLN A 408 -20.65 -19.40 37.91
C GLN A 408 -19.80 -18.51 36.99
N LEU A 409 -19.68 -18.87 35.72
CA LEU A 409 -18.99 -18.04 34.71
C LEU A 409 -19.69 -16.69 34.47
N GLN A 410 -21.01 -16.61 34.69
CA GLN A 410 -21.82 -15.44 34.34
C GLN A 410 -22.22 -14.52 35.51
N ASP A 411 -22.14 -14.98 36.76
CA ASP A 411 -22.43 -14.17 37.96
C ASP A 411 -21.72 -12.81 37.94
N ARG A 412 -22.45 -11.72 38.15
CA ARG A 412 -21.92 -10.36 38.11
C ARG A 412 -21.29 -9.89 39.42
N ASN A 413 -21.45 -10.64 40.51
CA ASN A 413 -21.02 -10.25 41.85
C ASN A 413 -19.66 -10.83 42.30
N SER A 414 -19.08 -11.74 41.53
CA SER A 414 -17.75 -12.32 41.74
C SER A 414 -16.64 -11.54 41.04
N PHE A 415 -15.42 -11.69 41.56
CA PHE A 415 -14.17 -11.26 40.93
C PHE A 415 -13.77 -12.27 39.86
N ARG A 416 -13.97 -11.91 38.59
CA ARG A 416 -13.80 -12.80 37.44
C ARG A 416 -12.77 -12.27 36.46
N ILE A 417 -12.00 -13.17 35.88
CA ILE A 417 -10.96 -12.86 34.92
C ILE A 417 -11.06 -13.80 33.71
N LEU A 418 -11.13 -13.22 32.52
CA LEU A 418 -11.26 -13.94 31.25
C LEU A 418 -10.14 -13.53 30.30
N GLU A 419 -9.29 -14.50 29.98
CA GLU A 419 -8.29 -14.45 28.94
C GLU A 419 -8.70 -15.36 27.79
N TRP A 420 -8.58 -14.88 26.56
CA TRP A 420 -8.39 -15.76 25.41
C TRP A 420 -7.23 -15.30 24.53
N GLY A 421 -6.82 -16.15 23.60
CA GLY A 421 -5.83 -15.86 22.55
C GLY A 421 -5.87 -16.90 21.42
N ALA A 422 -5.14 -16.67 20.33
CA ALA A 422 -4.85 -17.74 19.37
C ALA A 422 -3.46 -17.63 18.73
N ALA A 423 -2.92 -18.74 18.23
CA ALA A 423 -1.61 -18.78 17.58
C ALA A 423 -1.69 -19.29 16.14
N ARG A 424 -0.86 -18.69 15.29
CA ARG A 424 -0.70 -19.03 13.89
C ARG A 424 0.68 -19.64 13.64
N ARG A 425 0.73 -20.76 12.91
CA ARG A 425 1.99 -21.29 12.39
C ARG A 425 2.43 -20.49 11.17
N PHE A 426 3.62 -19.88 11.23
CA PHE A 426 4.21 -19.06 10.16
C PHE A 426 5.61 -19.59 9.81
N GLN A 427 6.12 -19.25 8.62
CA GLN A 427 7.48 -19.59 8.18
C GLN A 427 8.36 -18.33 8.11
N TRP A 428 9.33 -18.22 9.02
CA TRP A 428 10.25 -17.07 9.17
C TRP A 428 11.71 -17.43 8.82
N LEU A 429 12.06 -17.45 7.53
CA LEU A 429 13.45 -17.74 7.10
C LEU A 429 14.43 -16.56 7.28
N ARG A 430 13.93 -15.33 7.48
CA ARG A 430 14.74 -14.09 7.44
C ARG A 430 15.55 -13.79 8.72
N ALA A 431 15.45 -14.64 9.75
CA ALA A 431 16.05 -14.42 11.07
C ALA A 431 16.94 -15.58 11.57
N ALA A 432 17.22 -16.57 10.71
CA ALA A 432 17.91 -17.81 11.08
C ALA A 432 19.35 -17.93 10.52
N LEU A 433 19.94 -16.81 10.06
CA LEU A 433 21.34 -16.76 9.63
C LEU A 433 22.28 -16.70 10.85
N PRO A 434 23.40 -17.44 10.86
CA PRO A 434 24.35 -17.42 11.97
C PRO A 434 25.09 -16.07 12.06
N PRO A 435 25.49 -15.61 13.26
CA PRO A 435 26.19 -14.32 13.45
C PRO A 435 27.44 -14.16 12.59
N SER A 436 28.19 -15.22 12.32
CA SER A 436 29.40 -15.20 11.48
C SER A 436 29.16 -14.77 10.02
N LEU A 437 27.92 -14.85 9.51
CA LEU A 437 27.53 -14.27 8.22
C LEU A 437 27.06 -12.81 8.31
N LEU A 438 26.76 -12.32 9.52
CA LEU A 438 26.49 -10.91 9.81
C LEU A 438 27.77 -10.14 10.16
N ASP A 439 28.77 -10.79 10.74
CA ASP A 439 30.07 -10.19 11.11
C ASP A 439 30.89 -9.73 9.89
N LEU A 440 30.65 -10.30 8.70
CA LEU A 440 31.14 -9.79 7.41
C LEU A 440 30.56 -8.41 7.03
N PHE A 441 29.62 -7.88 7.81
CA PHE A 441 28.94 -6.59 7.60
C PHE A 441 29.04 -5.65 8.84
N GLY A 442 30.08 -5.79 9.66
CA GLY A 442 30.42 -4.88 10.77
C GLY A 442 31.80 -4.21 10.64
N PRO A 443 32.26 -3.39 11.61
CA PRO A 443 31.71 -3.18 12.96
C PRO A 443 31.40 -1.71 13.33
N GLY A 444 30.73 -1.50 14.48
CA GLY A 444 30.49 -0.17 15.07
C GLY A 444 29.51 -0.15 16.25
N SER A 445 29.91 -0.68 17.42
CA SER A 445 29.18 -0.58 18.70
C SER A 445 29.24 0.87 19.26
N THR A 446 28.50 1.32 20.28
CA THR A 446 27.82 0.71 21.46
C THR A 446 26.49 1.43 21.78
N ASP A 447 25.55 0.98 22.65
CA ASP A 447 25.17 -0.32 23.22
C ASP A 447 23.73 -0.20 23.81
N GLY A 448 23.03 -1.33 24.02
CA GLY A 448 21.67 -1.41 24.59
C GLY A 448 20.56 -1.08 23.57
N GLY A 449 19.66 -1.98 23.19
CA GLY A 449 18.96 -3.00 23.99
C GLY A 449 17.47 -2.71 23.79
N ASP A 450 16.81 -3.44 22.90
CA ASP A 450 16.00 -4.62 23.22
C ASP A 450 14.71 -4.28 24.00
N LEU A 451 13.50 -4.65 23.56
CA LEU A 451 13.10 -5.53 22.46
C LEU A 451 11.77 -5.04 21.83
N HIS A 452 11.25 -5.78 20.83
CA HIS A 452 9.85 -5.65 20.43
C HIS A 452 8.94 -5.88 21.67
N GLY A 453 7.81 -5.17 21.85
CA GLY A 453 7.04 -4.45 20.83
C GLY A 453 5.57 -4.22 21.25
N GLY A 454 4.60 -4.84 20.56
CA GLY A 454 3.16 -4.50 20.58
C GLY A 454 2.19 -5.23 21.57
N PRO A 455 1.19 -6.05 21.14
CA PRO A 455 -0.17 -5.82 21.67
C PRO A 455 -1.23 -6.99 21.79
N ILE A 456 -2.44 -6.64 22.27
CA ILE A 456 -3.88 -7.14 22.15
C ILE A 456 -4.43 -8.56 22.55
N SER A 457 -5.78 -8.64 22.79
CA SER A 457 -6.77 -9.67 22.33
C SER A 457 -7.41 -10.84 23.19
N SER A 458 -8.58 -10.95 23.89
CA SER A 458 -9.60 -10.21 24.70
C SER A 458 -10.42 -11.27 25.54
N ALA A 459 -11.68 -11.21 26.06
CA ALA A 459 -12.85 -10.31 26.03
C ALA A 459 -14.04 -10.78 26.92
N ASP A 460 -15.18 -10.03 27.07
CA ASP A 460 -16.48 -10.37 26.39
C ASP A 460 -17.80 -9.64 26.79
N SER A 461 -18.23 -9.60 28.07
CA SER A 461 -19.50 -9.00 28.60
C SER A 461 -20.87 -9.56 28.11
N SER A 462 -21.95 -9.57 28.93
CA SER A 462 -23.30 -10.13 28.60
C SER A 462 -24.42 -9.10 28.77
N GLN A 463 -25.62 -9.36 28.24
CA GLN A 463 -26.63 -8.32 27.99
C GLN A 463 -27.15 -7.60 29.25
N THR A 464 -26.92 -6.30 29.27
CA THR A 464 -27.75 -5.24 29.89
C THR A 464 -27.59 -4.04 28.97
N ASP A 465 -28.68 -3.35 28.61
CA ASP A 465 -28.63 -2.27 27.60
C ASP A 465 -27.84 -1.06 28.08
N VAL A 466 -26.56 -1.06 27.69
CA VAL A 466 -25.56 0.00 27.92
C VAL A 466 -24.84 0.21 26.58
N PRO A 467 -24.54 1.46 26.15
CA PRO A 467 -24.23 1.71 24.74
C PRO A 467 -22.99 1.00 24.20
N LEU A 468 -23.19 0.02 23.32
CA LEU A 468 -22.17 -0.68 22.51
C LEU A 468 -21.36 0.33 21.67
N ASN A 469 -20.23 0.79 22.20
CA ASN A 469 -19.38 1.81 21.57
C ASN A 469 -17.88 1.49 21.62
N ALA A 470 -17.53 0.20 21.53
CA ALA A 470 -16.27 -0.21 20.92
C ALA A 470 -16.31 0.15 19.42
N GLN A 471 -16.06 1.43 19.12
CA GLN A 471 -16.37 2.05 17.83
C GLN A 471 -15.50 1.44 16.71
N GLN A 472 -16.07 0.45 16.01
CA GLN A 472 -15.37 -0.31 14.99
C GLN A 472 -14.99 0.60 13.82
N LEU A 473 -13.68 0.86 13.67
CA LEU A 473 -13.15 1.74 12.63
C LEU A 473 -13.68 1.30 11.26
N PRO A 474 -14.23 2.23 10.45
CA PRO A 474 -14.63 1.93 9.08
C PRO A 474 -13.48 1.32 8.25
N PRO A 475 -13.78 0.50 7.23
CA PRO A 475 -12.74 -0.14 6.42
C PRO A 475 -11.85 0.88 5.68
N VAL A 476 -10.55 0.59 5.64
CA VAL A 476 -9.53 1.36 4.90
C VAL A 476 -9.64 1.05 3.39
N ASP A 477 -9.39 2.04 2.53
CA ASP A 477 -9.38 1.95 1.05
C ASP A 477 -10.70 1.46 0.40
N ARG A 478 -11.76 1.21 1.18
CA ARG A 478 -12.94 0.42 0.78
C ARG A 478 -14.22 0.86 1.49
N GLY A 479 -15.37 0.45 0.94
CA GLY A 479 -16.70 0.68 1.54
C GLY A 479 -17.25 2.09 1.31
N ARG A 480 -18.57 2.25 1.48
CA ARG A 480 -19.28 3.49 1.12
C ARG A 480 -18.71 4.74 1.79
N GLN A 481 -18.38 4.67 3.08
CA GLN A 481 -17.97 5.85 3.86
C GLN A 481 -16.64 6.46 3.37
N ALA A 482 -15.66 5.65 2.97
CA ALA A 482 -14.39 6.12 2.41
C ALA A 482 -14.59 6.89 1.09
N TRP A 483 -15.46 6.38 0.23
CA TRP A 483 -15.80 7.02 -1.05
C TRP A 483 -16.73 8.23 -0.89
N THR A 484 -17.63 8.23 0.10
CA THR A 484 -18.40 9.43 0.48
C THR A 484 -17.49 10.53 0.99
N PHE A 485 -16.51 10.20 1.86
CA PHE A 485 -15.48 11.15 2.29
C PHE A 485 -14.69 11.69 1.09
N CYS A 486 -14.15 10.82 0.23
CA CYS A 486 -13.39 11.21 -0.96
C CYS A 486 -14.20 12.16 -1.88
N PHE A 487 -15.47 11.84 -2.14
CA PHE A 487 -16.36 12.68 -2.95
C PHE A 487 -16.70 14.03 -2.30
N CYS A 488 -16.87 14.08 -0.98
CA CYS A 488 -17.10 15.34 -0.27
C CYS A 488 -15.82 16.19 -0.23
N SER A 489 -14.64 15.59 -0.04
CA SER A 489 -13.36 16.31 -0.10
C SER A 489 -13.05 16.81 -1.51
N PHE A 490 -13.37 16.03 -2.56
CA PHE A 490 -13.36 16.50 -3.95
C PHE A 490 -14.27 17.73 -4.15
N ILE A 491 -15.49 17.72 -3.60
CA ILE A 491 -16.38 18.89 -3.68
C ILE A 491 -15.79 20.10 -2.93
N LEU A 492 -15.15 19.91 -1.78
CA LEU A 492 -14.51 21.00 -1.05
C LEU A 492 -13.30 21.56 -1.81
N GLU A 493 -12.48 20.70 -2.45
CA GLU A 493 -11.43 21.10 -3.38
C GLU A 493 -11.99 22.01 -4.49
N THR A 494 -13.09 21.58 -5.12
CA THR A 494 -13.79 22.33 -6.18
C THR A 494 -14.27 23.70 -5.72
N LEU A 495 -14.75 23.82 -4.48
CA LEU A 495 -15.28 25.07 -3.92
C LEU A 495 -14.18 26.06 -3.51
N VAL A 496 -13.06 25.58 -2.98
CA VAL A 496 -11.93 26.42 -2.56
C VAL A 496 -11.08 26.80 -3.78
N TRP A 497 -10.41 25.83 -4.39
CA TRP A 497 -9.41 26.07 -5.43
C TRP A 497 -10.01 26.51 -6.77
N GLY A 498 -11.24 26.08 -7.08
CA GLY A 498 -11.90 26.44 -8.34
C GLY A 498 -12.02 27.96 -8.52
N PHE A 499 -12.34 28.69 -7.43
CA PHE A 499 -12.43 30.15 -7.44
C PHE A 499 -11.06 30.78 -7.74
N GLY A 500 -10.00 30.35 -7.03
CA GLY A 500 -8.63 30.81 -7.25
C GLY A 500 -8.13 30.57 -8.68
N PHE A 501 -8.31 29.36 -9.21
CA PHE A 501 -7.92 29.02 -10.58
C PHE A 501 -8.78 29.67 -11.68
N SER A 502 -9.94 30.24 -11.33
CA SER A 502 -10.77 31.04 -12.24
C SER A 502 -10.60 32.55 -12.07
N TYR A 503 -9.70 32.99 -11.17
CA TYR A 503 -9.53 34.41 -10.86
C TYR A 503 -9.14 35.24 -12.09
N GLY A 504 -8.42 34.67 -13.07
CA GLY A 504 -8.05 35.38 -14.31
C GLY A 504 -9.24 35.96 -15.09
N ILE A 505 -10.44 35.35 -15.01
CA ILE A 505 -11.66 35.87 -15.65
C ILE A 505 -12.22 37.05 -14.83
N PHE A 506 -12.24 36.93 -13.50
CA PHE A 506 -12.60 38.06 -12.62
C PHE A 506 -11.63 39.23 -12.80
N GLN A 507 -10.33 38.98 -12.89
CA GLN A 507 -9.30 39.97 -13.18
C GLN A 507 -9.59 40.72 -14.48
N ALA A 508 -9.78 40.00 -15.59
CA ALA A 508 -10.08 40.58 -16.90
C ALA A 508 -11.36 41.44 -16.87
N TYR A 509 -12.42 40.96 -16.20
CA TYR A 509 -13.65 41.72 -15.99
C TYR A 509 -13.41 42.99 -15.15
N TYR A 510 -12.72 42.89 -14.02
CA TYR A 510 -12.44 44.03 -13.14
C TYR A 510 -11.57 45.10 -13.83
N THR A 511 -10.62 44.71 -14.70
CA THR A 511 -9.82 45.66 -15.48
C THR A 511 -10.56 46.32 -16.65
N THR A 512 -11.77 45.86 -16.99
CA THR A 512 -12.56 46.37 -18.13
C THR A 512 -13.89 47.02 -17.73
N HIS A 513 -14.33 46.87 -16.47
CA HIS A 513 -15.64 47.32 -16.01
C HIS A 513 -15.57 48.15 -14.71
N THR A 514 -16.51 49.08 -14.56
CA THR A 514 -16.72 49.79 -13.28
C THR A 514 -17.09 48.80 -12.16
N PRO A 515 -16.64 49.03 -10.91
CA PRO A 515 -15.91 50.21 -10.42
C PRO A 515 -14.37 50.09 -10.45
N PHE A 516 -13.80 49.03 -11.04
CA PHE A 516 -12.37 48.70 -10.86
C PHE A 516 -11.46 49.05 -12.05
N GLN A 517 -12.03 49.43 -13.20
CA GLN A 517 -11.32 49.76 -14.45
C GLN A 517 -10.19 50.82 -14.33
N GLU A 518 -10.30 51.75 -13.37
CA GLU A 518 -9.33 52.84 -13.13
C GLU A 518 -8.30 52.51 -12.03
N MET A 519 -8.39 51.33 -11.42
CA MET A 519 -7.50 50.89 -10.35
C MET A 519 -6.23 50.25 -10.93
N SER A 520 -5.12 50.29 -10.16
CA SER A 520 -3.86 49.67 -10.57
C SER A 520 -4.03 48.20 -10.97
N HIS A 521 -3.70 47.86 -12.22
CA HIS A 521 -3.77 46.50 -12.75
C HIS A 521 -3.00 45.49 -11.88
N LEU A 522 -1.90 45.90 -11.25
CA LEU A 522 -1.13 45.08 -10.32
C LEU A 522 -1.91 44.79 -9.02
N ALA A 523 -2.66 45.76 -8.50
CA ALA A 523 -3.51 45.56 -7.32
C ALA A 523 -4.71 44.64 -7.62
N VAL A 524 -5.27 44.70 -8.84
CA VAL A 524 -6.30 43.75 -9.30
C VAL A 524 -5.69 42.35 -9.46
N ALA A 525 -4.55 42.22 -10.16
CA ALA A 525 -3.87 40.95 -10.36
C ALA A 525 -3.42 40.27 -9.06
N ALA A 526 -3.17 41.03 -7.99
CA ALA A 526 -2.73 40.49 -6.71
C ALA A 526 -3.81 39.72 -5.92
N VAL A 527 -5.10 39.94 -6.17
CA VAL A 527 -6.19 39.42 -5.31
C VAL A 527 -6.23 37.88 -5.28
N GLY A 528 -6.34 37.23 -6.44
CA GLY A 528 -6.42 35.77 -6.56
C GLY A 528 -5.16 35.04 -6.06
N PRO A 529 -3.95 35.43 -6.51
CA PRO A 529 -2.68 34.91 -5.97
C PRO A 529 -2.54 35.10 -4.47
N THR A 530 -3.09 36.18 -3.88
CA THR A 530 -3.12 36.38 -2.42
C THR A 530 -3.95 35.29 -1.72
N SER A 531 -5.14 34.95 -2.25
CA SER A 531 -5.96 33.85 -1.72
C SER A 531 -5.20 32.53 -1.76
N VAL A 532 -4.71 32.16 -2.94
CA VAL A 532 -3.94 30.92 -3.19
C VAL A 532 -2.70 30.81 -2.29
N ALA A 533 -1.95 31.90 -2.10
CA ALA A 533 -0.77 31.91 -1.25
C ALA A 533 -1.09 31.77 0.24
N ILE A 534 -2.21 32.36 0.69
CA ILE A 534 -2.70 32.21 2.07
C ILE A 534 -3.23 30.80 2.30
N GLU A 535 -4.00 30.23 1.37
CA GLU A 535 -4.51 28.85 1.41
C GLU A 535 -3.36 27.84 1.57
N TYR A 536 -2.27 27.98 0.81
CA TYR A 536 -1.07 27.16 0.99
C TYR A 536 -0.26 27.50 2.26
N GLY A 537 -0.23 28.78 2.65
CA GLY A 537 0.60 29.29 3.74
C GLY A 537 0.09 28.95 5.14
N GLU A 538 -1.22 29.11 5.39
CA GLU A 538 -1.79 28.89 6.72
C GLU A 538 -1.84 27.41 7.12
N GLY A 539 -1.74 26.49 6.15
CA GLY A 539 -1.75 25.04 6.40
C GLY A 539 -0.77 24.62 7.48
N ILE A 540 0.41 25.26 7.56
CA ILE A 540 1.42 24.95 8.59
C ILE A 540 0.96 25.36 10.00
N ILE A 541 0.23 26.48 10.11
CA ILE A 541 -0.37 26.97 11.36
C ILE A 541 -1.52 26.04 11.76
N LEU A 542 -2.35 25.64 10.79
CA LEU A 542 -3.45 24.71 11.01
C LEU A 542 -2.97 23.30 11.38
N ALA A 543 -1.85 22.81 10.84
CA ALA A 543 -1.25 21.54 11.25
C ALA A 543 -0.82 21.56 12.73
N PHE A 544 -0.14 22.62 13.17
CA PHE A 544 0.20 22.80 14.59
C PHE A 544 -1.05 22.93 15.47
N PHE A 545 -2.03 23.75 15.05
CA PHE A 545 -3.27 23.98 15.80
C PHE A 545 -4.14 22.72 15.92
N LEU A 546 -4.29 21.95 14.84
CA LEU A 546 -5.17 20.77 14.81
C LEU A 546 -4.51 19.52 15.40
N ASN A 547 -3.17 19.40 15.41
CA ASN A 547 -2.48 18.41 16.23
C ASN A 547 -2.59 18.74 17.74
N ARG A 548 -2.69 20.03 18.08
CA ARG A 548 -2.90 20.56 19.45
C ARG A 548 -4.36 20.46 19.92
N TYR A 549 -5.32 20.59 18.99
CA TYR A 549 -6.77 20.64 19.22
C TYR A 549 -7.54 19.76 18.20
N PRO A 550 -7.33 18.43 18.19
CA PRO A 550 -7.98 17.55 17.20
C PRO A 550 -9.51 17.50 17.36
N ASP A 551 -10.01 17.82 18.55
CA ASP A 551 -11.41 18.03 18.87
C ASP A 551 -12.08 19.14 18.05
N LEU A 552 -11.31 20.05 17.44
CA LEU A 552 -11.84 21.22 16.72
C LEU A 552 -11.91 21.07 15.20
N TYR A 553 -11.36 20.00 14.58
CA TYR A 553 -11.33 19.81 13.10
C TYR A 553 -12.65 20.20 12.40
N LYS A 554 -13.78 19.65 12.87
CA LYS A 554 -15.12 19.93 12.33
C LYS A 554 -15.53 21.40 12.48
N GLN A 555 -15.16 22.03 13.58
CA GLN A 555 -15.48 23.43 13.87
C GLN A 555 -14.63 24.37 12.99
N THR A 556 -13.35 24.03 12.77
CA THR A 556 -12.47 24.70 11.82
C THR A 556 -13.06 24.68 10.40
N MET A 557 -13.56 23.54 9.92
CA MET A 557 -14.23 23.46 8.61
C MET A 557 -15.50 24.30 8.54
N TRP A 558 -16.34 24.30 9.59
CA TRP A 558 -17.55 25.15 9.64
C TRP A 558 -17.21 26.64 9.66
N ALA A 559 -16.18 27.04 10.42
CA ALA A 559 -15.71 28.42 10.47
C ALA A 559 -15.11 28.87 9.13
N GLY A 560 -14.32 28.02 8.47
CA GLY A 560 -13.76 28.28 7.16
C GLY A 560 -14.83 28.47 6.08
N LEU A 561 -15.80 27.54 6.01
CA LEU A 561 -16.95 27.66 5.12
C LEU A 561 -17.74 28.96 5.36
N ALA A 562 -18.05 29.29 6.61
CA ALA A 562 -18.75 30.52 6.95
C ALA A 562 -17.94 31.75 6.52
N LEU A 563 -16.63 31.77 6.78
CA LEU A 563 -15.75 32.87 6.43
C LEU A 563 -15.67 33.07 4.91
N SER A 564 -15.35 32.04 4.10
CA SER A 564 -15.31 32.18 2.64
C SER A 564 -16.66 32.60 2.07
N THR A 565 -17.77 32.01 2.53
CA THR A 565 -19.13 32.40 2.10
C THR A 565 -19.41 33.87 2.40
N ILE A 566 -19.14 34.33 3.62
CA ILE A 566 -19.40 35.72 4.04
C ILE A 566 -18.47 36.68 3.29
N SER A 567 -17.19 36.35 3.13
CA SER A 567 -16.23 37.18 2.38
C SER A 567 -16.60 37.31 0.90
N LEU A 568 -16.99 36.22 0.22
CA LEU A 568 -17.51 36.27 -1.16
C LEU A 568 -18.79 37.12 -1.26
N PHE A 569 -19.73 36.93 -0.34
CA PHE A 569 -20.98 37.69 -0.32
C PHE A 569 -20.75 39.19 -0.10
N LEU A 570 -19.94 39.57 0.90
CA LEU A 570 -19.59 40.96 1.18
C LEU A 570 -18.81 41.61 0.02
N SER A 571 -17.95 40.84 -0.66
CA SER A 571 -17.25 41.30 -1.87
C SER A 571 -18.20 41.78 -2.98
N SER A 572 -19.44 41.27 -3.04
CA SER A 572 -20.45 41.74 -4.02
C SER A 572 -20.93 43.19 -3.79
N PHE A 573 -20.61 43.80 -2.66
CA PHE A 573 -20.94 45.19 -2.33
C PHE A 573 -19.73 46.12 -2.43
N VAL A 574 -18.52 45.56 -2.53
CA VAL A 574 -17.26 46.32 -2.58
C VAL A 574 -17.16 47.14 -3.86
N SER A 575 -16.63 48.37 -3.72
CA SER A 575 -16.28 49.26 -4.83
C SER A 575 -14.93 49.96 -4.59
N ARG A 576 -14.01 49.27 -3.89
CA ARG A 576 -12.67 49.73 -3.48
C ARG A 576 -11.71 48.54 -3.50
N ILE A 577 -10.53 48.67 -4.12
CA ILE A 577 -9.66 47.51 -4.39
C ILE A 577 -9.05 46.90 -3.12
N GLU A 578 -8.79 47.71 -2.10
CA GLU A 578 -8.20 47.32 -0.82
C GLU A 578 -9.15 46.40 -0.04
N LEU A 579 -10.45 46.72 -0.08
CA LEU A 579 -11.50 45.87 0.49
C LEU A 579 -11.73 44.59 -0.33
N LEU A 580 -11.42 44.61 -1.63
CA LEU A 580 -11.50 43.42 -2.48
C LEU A 580 -10.32 42.48 -2.20
N ILE A 581 -9.10 43.01 -2.02
CA ILE A 581 -7.93 42.26 -1.54
C ILE A 581 -8.21 41.67 -0.15
N LEU A 582 -8.78 42.47 0.77
CA LEU A 582 -9.12 42.02 2.13
C LEU A 582 -10.16 40.89 2.14
N LEU A 583 -11.18 40.94 1.27
CA LEU A 583 -12.25 39.95 1.28
C LEU A 583 -12.00 38.78 0.32
N GLN A 584 -11.69 39.01 -0.96
CA GLN A 584 -11.44 37.94 -1.94
C GLN A 584 -10.03 37.36 -1.89
N GLY A 585 -9.04 38.11 -1.39
CA GLY A 585 -7.70 37.60 -1.14
C GLY A 585 -7.62 36.98 0.26
N ILE A 586 -7.60 37.84 1.28
CA ILE A 586 -7.33 37.40 2.67
C ILE A 586 -8.51 36.61 3.25
N GLY A 587 -9.74 37.14 3.18
CA GLY A 587 -10.92 36.50 3.78
C GLY A 587 -11.27 35.15 3.16
N VAL A 588 -11.33 35.07 1.83
CA VAL A 588 -11.55 33.80 1.12
C VAL A 588 -10.39 32.83 1.32
N GLY A 589 -9.14 33.31 1.31
CA GLY A 589 -7.97 32.45 1.48
C GLY A 589 -7.91 31.77 2.86
N ILE A 590 -8.10 32.55 3.93
CA ILE A 590 -8.19 32.02 5.30
C ILE A 590 -9.42 31.10 5.45
N GLY A 591 -10.58 31.48 4.88
CA GLY A 591 -11.75 30.59 4.92
C GLY A 591 -11.53 29.28 4.15
N GLY A 592 -10.79 29.35 3.06
CA GLY A 592 -10.49 28.25 2.15
C GLY A 592 -9.57 27.21 2.77
N GLY A 593 -8.45 27.63 3.35
CA GLY A 593 -7.53 26.73 4.05
C GLY A 593 -8.17 26.11 5.31
N LEU A 594 -8.90 26.89 6.11
CA LEU A 594 -9.70 26.41 7.25
C LEU A 594 -10.73 25.33 6.84
N LEU A 595 -11.28 25.41 5.63
CA LEU A 595 -12.22 24.42 5.08
C LEU A 595 -11.50 23.19 4.49
N TYR A 596 -10.39 23.41 3.79
CA TYR A 596 -9.66 22.40 3.03
C TYR A 596 -8.73 21.53 3.89
N TRP A 597 -7.82 22.13 4.65
CA TRP A 597 -6.75 21.41 5.37
C TRP A 597 -7.24 20.32 6.34
N PRO A 598 -8.30 20.53 7.15
CA PRO A 598 -8.80 19.48 8.04
C PRO A 598 -9.28 18.25 7.25
N GLY A 599 -9.99 18.48 6.14
CA GLY A 599 -10.43 17.42 5.22
C GLY A 599 -9.24 16.72 4.55
N LEU A 600 -8.21 17.47 4.16
CA LEU A 600 -7.02 16.91 3.55
C LEU A 600 -6.25 15.97 4.50
N PHE A 601 -6.01 16.39 5.75
CA PHE A 601 -5.30 15.56 6.75
C PHE A 601 -6.00 14.22 6.99
N MET A 602 -7.34 14.23 7.07
CA MET A 602 -8.18 13.05 7.26
C MET A 602 -8.05 12.02 6.12
N THR A 603 -7.54 12.40 4.95
CA THR A 603 -7.34 11.48 3.80
C THR A 603 -6.40 10.33 4.16
N ASN A 604 -5.39 10.57 5.00
CA ASN A 604 -4.45 9.54 5.46
C ASN A 604 -5.10 8.51 6.40
N GLU A 605 -6.21 8.86 7.08
CA GLU A 605 -6.98 7.89 7.88
C GLU A 605 -7.70 6.88 6.99
N TRP A 606 -8.34 7.38 5.92
CA TRP A 606 -9.24 6.64 5.05
C TRP A 606 -8.50 5.81 3.98
N PHE A 607 -7.36 6.29 3.47
CA PHE A 607 -6.63 5.68 2.35
C PHE A 607 -5.15 5.42 2.66
N VAL A 608 -4.73 4.18 2.40
CA VAL A 608 -3.37 3.67 2.67
C VAL A 608 -2.79 2.96 1.44
N ARG A 609 -3.49 1.99 0.85
CA ARG A 609 -3.07 1.30 -0.39
C ARG A 609 -3.57 1.97 -1.68
N ARG A 610 -4.49 2.94 -1.56
CA ARG A 610 -5.05 3.71 -2.69
C ARG A 610 -4.89 5.21 -2.47
N ARG A 611 -3.76 5.62 -1.86
CA ARG A 611 -3.58 6.98 -1.36
C ARG A 611 -3.29 7.95 -2.50
N GLY A 612 -2.46 7.55 -3.47
CA GLY A 612 -2.20 8.33 -4.68
C GLY A 612 -3.47 8.52 -5.52
N LEU A 613 -4.25 7.47 -5.72
CA LEU A 613 -5.54 7.52 -6.43
C LEU A 613 -6.57 8.39 -5.70
N ALA A 614 -6.74 8.22 -4.37
CA ALA A 614 -7.68 9.02 -3.60
C ALA A 614 -7.30 10.51 -3.56
N SER A 615 -6.00 10.81 -3.45
CA SER A 615 -5.47 12.18 -3.53
C SER A 615 -5.68 12.76 -4.93
N GLY A 616 -5.40 12.00 -5.98
CA GLY A 616 -5.64 12.39 -7.37
C GLY A 616 -7.11 12.66 -7.69
N ILE A 617 -8.03 11.88 -7.10
CA ILE A 617 -9.49 12.11 -7.22
C ILE A 617 -9.92 13.35 -6.42
N ILE A 618 -9.35 13.61 -5.23
CA ILE A 618 -9.65 14.83 -4.47
C ILE A 618 -9.15 16.07 -5.22
N PHE A 619 -7.86 16.09 -5.61
CA PHE A 619 -7.24 17.22 -6.30
C PHE A 619 -7.87 17.53 -7.66
N ALA A 620 -8.44 16.52 -8.33
CA ALA A 620 -9.22 16.69 -9.56
C ALA A 620 -10.44 17.62 -9.38
N GLY A 621 -10.88 17.92 -8.16
CA GLY A 621 -11.90 18.94 -7.89
C GLY A 621 -11.48 20.34 -8.35
N SER A 622 -10.19 20.66 -8.26
CA SER A 622 -9.68 22.01 -8.56
C SER A 622 -9.92 22.46 -10.02
N GLY A 623 -10.13 21.51 -10.94
CA GLY A 623 -10.49 21.76 -12.34
C GLY A 623 -11.95 21.46 -12.73
N LEU A 624 -12.87 21.16 -11.79
CA LEU A 624 -14.18 20.54 -12.09
C LEU A 624 -15.43 21.29 -11.58
N GLY A 625 -15.37 22.61 -11.41
CA GLY A 625 -16.51 23.41 -10.92
C GLY A 625 -17.72 23.53 -11.87
N GLY A 626 -18.92 23.68 -11.31
CA GLY A 626 -20.18 23.81 -12.05
C GLY A 626 -21.00 22.50 -12.10
N LYS A 627 -22.33 22.61 -12.07
CA LYS A 627 -23.23 21.46 -11.78
C LYS A 627 -23.80 20.75 -13.02
N SER A 628 -23.89 19.42 -12.89
CA SER A 628 -24.94 18.50 -13.40
C SER A 628 -25.45 18.72 -14.84
N HIS A 629 -25.26 17.78 -15.78
CA HIS A 629 -25.37 16.32 -15.61
C HIS A 629 -24.15 15.53 -16.10
N ALA A 630 -23.99 14.34 -15.51
CA ALA A 630 -23.19 13.18 -15.92
C ALA A 630 -22.02 13.40 -16.92
N LEU A 631 -20.79 13.22 -16.41
CA LEU A 631 -19.61 12.79 -17.17
C LEU A 631 -19.20 13.71 -18.35
N SER A 632 -18.95 14.99 -18.07
CA SER A 632 -18.11 15.84 -18.93
C SER A 632 -16.93 16.43 -18.14
N ILE A 633 -15.78 16.51 -18.78
CA ILE A 633 -14.47 16.66 -18.11
C ILE A 633 -14.04 18.13 -18.14
N GLY A 634 -13.98 18.79 -16.98
CA GLY A 634 -13.29 20.08 -16.73
C GLY A 634 -13.78 21.34 -17.45
N PHE A 635 -14.55 21.25 -18.53
CA PHE A 635 -14.93 22.42 -19.36
C PHE A 635 -15.83 23.46 -18.67
N VAL A 636 -16.54 23.10 -17.60
CA VAL A 636 -17.71 23.89 -17.15
C VAL A 636 -17.33 25.18 -16.40
N PHE A 637 -16.35 25.15 -15.50
CA PHE A 637 -16.22 26.25 -14.53
C PHE A 637 -15.83 27.61 -15.12
N PRO A 638 -14.78 27.72 -15.96
CA PRO A 638 -14.38 29.02 -16.51
C PRO A 638 -15.46 29.61 -17.42
N LEU A 639 -16.10 28.77 -18.24
CA LEU A 639 -17.21 29.17 -19.12
C LEU A 639 -18.44 29.64 -18.32
N MET A 640 -18.83 28.92 -17.26
CA MET A 640 -19.96 29.30 -16.41
C MET A 640 -19.70 30.62 -15.68
N VAL A 641 -18.49 30.83 -15.15
CA VAL A 641 -18.09 32.09 -14.50
C VAL A 641 -18.12 33.24 -15.51
N LYS A 642 -17.58 33.05 -16.73
CA LYS A 642 -17.62 34.09 -17.76
C LYS A 642 -19.06 34.44 -18.15
N ALA A 643 -19.91 33.46 -18.43
CA ALA A 643 -21.30 33.70 -18.81
C ALA A 643 -22.10 34.43 -17.70
N LEU A 644 -21.87 34.10 -16.43
CA LEU A 644 -22.47 34.83 -15.30
C LEU A 644 -21.96 36.28 -15.21
N LEU A 645 -20.66 36.52 -15.47
CA LEU A 645 -20.09 37.86 -15.51
C LEU A 645 -20.64 38.70 -16.67
N ASP A 646 -20.76 38.11 -17.86
CA ASP A 646 -21.30 38.76 -19.06
C ASP A 646 -22.79 39.14 -18.89
N GLU A 647 -23.62 38.24 -18.32
CA GLU A 647 -25.08 38.41 -18.23
C GLU A 647 -25.57 39.16 -16.99
N VAL A 648 -24.99 38.88 -15.80
CA VAL A 648 -25.49 39.45 -14.51
C VAL A 648 -24.44 40.25 -13.74
N GLY A 649 -23.22 40.36 -14.26
CA GLY A 649 -22.12 41.13 -13.68
C GLY A 649 -21.52 40.54 -12.41
N PHE A 650 -20.38 41.10 -11.98
CA PHE A 650 -19.61 40.56 -10.85
C PHE A 650 -20.40 40.49 -9.54
N ARG A 651 -21.29 41.47 -9.27
CA ARG A 651 -22.04 41.54 -8.01
C ARG A 651 -23.00 40.35 -7.85
N TRP A 652 -23.75 39.99 -8.89
CA TRP A 652 -24.62 38.81 -8.81
C TRP A 652 -23.85 37.50 -8.95
N THR A 653 -22.81 37.46 -9.79
CA THR A 653 -21.92 36.30 -9.91
C THR A 653 -21.35 35.87 -8.54
N LEU A 654 -20.84 36.81 -7.75
CA LEU A 654 -20.29 36.54 -6.41
C LEU A 654 -21.36 36.09 -5.40
N ARG A 655 -22.59 36.59 -5.49
CA ARG A 655 -23.71 36.16 -4.63
C ARG A 655 -24.18 34.75 -4.97
N ILE A 656 -24.29 34.43 -6.26
CA ILE A 656 -24.60 33.09 -6.77
C ILE A 656 -23.51 32.11 -6.33
N TRP A 657 -22.24 32.49 -6.45
CA TRP A 657 -21.11 31.68 -6.00
C TRP A 657 -21.08 31.48 -4.47
N ALA A 658 -21.30 32.53 -3.68
CA ALA A 658 -21.41 32.42 -2.22
C ALA A 658 -22.56 31.50 -1.79
N ALA A 659 -23.74 31.63 -2.41
CA ALA A 659 -24.89 30.75 -2.13
C ALA A 659 -24.63 29.30 -2.56
N PHE A 660 -23.95 29.08 -3.69
CA PHE A 660 -23.52 27.76 -4.14
C PHE A 660 -22.54 27.12 -3.16
N MET A 661 -21.50 27.86 -2.76
CA MET A 661 -20.50 27.43 -1.79
C MET A 661 -21.14 27.10 -0.44
N ALA A 662 -22.06 27.94 0.05
CA ALA A 662 -22.82 27.68 1.26
C ALA A 662 -23.59 26.36 1.18
N VAL A 663 -24.52 26.21 0.23
CA VAL A 663 -25.40 25.03 0.15
C VAL A 663 -24.61 23.73 -0.06
N VAL A 664 -23.65 23.75 -0.98
CA VAL A 664 -22.86 22.55 -1.34
C VAL A 664 -21.80 22.24 -0.28
N GLY A 665 -21.19 23.26 0.32
CA GLY A 665 -20.26 23.15 1.43
C GLY A 665 -20.94 22.62 2.70
N ILE A 666 -22.12 23.11 3.05
CA ILE A 666 -22.88 22.62 4.23
C ILE A 666 -23.11 21.11 4.13
N ILE A 667 -23.55 20.62 2.98
CA ILE A 667 -23.79 19.19 2.75
C ILE A 667 -22.47 18.40 2.88
N SER A 668 -21.38 18.88 2.27
CA SER A 668 -20.09 18.20 2.23
C SER A 668 -19.41 18.16 3.61
N VAL A 669 -19.36 19.30 4.32
CA VAL A 669 -18.83 19.38 5.69
C VAL A 669 -19.68 18.56 6.65
N TRP A 670 -21.00 18.47 6.47
CA TRP A 670 -21.86 17.60 7.28
C TRP A 670 -21.56 16.10 7.05
N LEU A 671 -21.46 15.67 5.78
CA LEU A 671 -21.23 14.28 5.39
C LEU A 671 -19.82 13.75 5.74
N ILE A 672 -18.79 14.58 5.70
CA ILE A 672 -17.42 14.21 6.09
C ILE A 672 -17.39 13.70 7.54
N ARG A 673 -16.66 12.61 7.79
CA ARG A 673 -16.48 12.02 9.12
C ARG A 673 -15.03 11.58 9.30
N HIS A 674 -14.53 11.69 10.53
CA HIS A 674 -13.31 10.98 10.91
C HIS A 674 -13.54 9.49 10.83
N ARG A 675 -12.51 8.76 10.43
CA ARG A 675 -12.47 7.30 10.51
C ARG A 675 -12.03 6.86 11.89
N THR A 676 -11.04 7.55 12.47
CA THR A 676 -10.52 7.31 13.82
C THR A 676 -11.26 8.13 14.88
N PRO A 677 -11.51 7.60 16.09
CA PRO A 677 -12.13 8.37 17.16
C PRO A 677 -11.19 9.50 17.57
N VAL A 678 -11.68 10.75 17.44
CA VAL A 678 -10.91 11.96 17.74
C VAL A 678 -10.42 11.96 19.20
N PRO A 679 -9.13 12.16 19.47
CA PRO A 679 -8.59 12.21 20.84
C PRO A 679 -9.26 13.30 21.69
N LYS A 680 -10.02 12.89 22.71
CA LYS A 680 -10.67 13.80 23.66
C LYS A 680 -9.79 14.03 24.87
N PHE A 681 -9.29 15.26 25.02
CA PHE A 681 -8.52 15.67 26.18
C PHE A 681 -9.46 16.18 27.28
N SER A 682 -9.49 15.51 28.43
CA SER A 682 -10.27 15.94 29.59
C SER A 682 -9.69 17.19 30.25
N SER A 683 -10.55 18.02 30.82
CA SER A 683 -10.17 19.14 31.69
C SER A 683 -9.20 18.68 32.79
N GLY A 684 -8.02 19.27 32.83
CA GLY A 684 -6.95 18.93 33.78
C GLY A 684 -5.77 18.14 33.19
N ARG A 685 -5.90 17.51 32.01
CA ARG A 685 -4.75 16.88 31.32
C ARG A 685 -4.03 17.88 30.40
N ALA A 686 -2.71 17.92 30.47
CA ALA A 686 -1.88 18.72 29.58
C ALA A 686 -1.91 18.14 28.15
N ARG A 687 -2.81 18.68 27.31
CA ARG A 687 -2.81 18.49 25.85
C ARG A 687 -1.39 18.77 25.26
N PRO A 688 -0.93 18.11 24.18
CA PRO A 688 0.45 18.19 23.65
C PRO A 688 0.93 19.60 23.27
N ARG A 689 2.23 19.86 23.10
CA ARG A 689 2.73 21.21 22.73
C ARG A 689 2.22 21.66 21.35
N LEU A 690 1.99 22.97 21.17
CA LEU A 690 1.54 23.56 19.89
C LEU A 690 2.54 23.27 18.77
N VAL A 691 3.82 23.57 19.03
CA VAL A 691 4.94 23.15 18.20
C VAL A 691 5.63 21.98 18.92
N PRO A 692 5.76 20.79 18.29
CA PRO A 692 6.51 19.68 18.85
C PRO A 692 7.97 20.06 19.13
N ALA A 693 8.49 19.63 20.29
CA ALA A 693 9.84 20.01 20.74
C ALA A 693 10.99 19.45 19.88
N ARG A 694 10.70 18.48 19.01
CA ARG A 694 11.62 17.93 18.01
C ARG A 694 10.84 17.63 16.73
N LEU A 695 11.30 18.19 15.61
CA LEU A 695 10.77 17.96 14.26
C LEU A 695 11.86 17.30 13.40
N PRO A 696 12.20 16.00 13.66
CA PRO A 696 13.40 15.37 13.10
C PRO A 696 13.40 15.24 11.57
N PHE A 697 12.24 15.37 10.91
CA PHE A 697 12.17 15.34 9.44
C PHE A 697 12.94 16.49 8.77
N PHE A 698 13.06 17.66 9.42
CA PHE A 698 13.90 18.76 8.92
C PHE A 698 15.40 18.42 8.84
N LYS A 699 15.86 17.35 9.49
CA LYS A 699 17.24 16.85 9.38
C LYS A 699 17.43 15.80 8.27
N ARG A 700 16.37 15.38 7.59
CA ARG A 700 16.43 14.35 6.55
C ARG A 700 16.49 14.97 5.15
N SER A 701 17.42 14.50 4.32
CA SER A 701 17.61 14.97 2.94
C SER A 701 16.32 14.88 2.11
N ILE A 702 15.61 13.75 2.19
CA ILE A 702 14.35 13.50 1.46
C ILE A 702 13.32 14.63 1.61
N PHE A 703 13.20 15.25 2.79
CA PHE A 703 12.28 16.36 3.03
C PHE A 703 12.67 17.59 2.21
N TRP A 704 13.95 18.00 2.26
CA TRP A 704 14.45 19.17 1.54
C TRP A 704 14.49 18.96 0.03
N VAL A 705 14.88 17.78 -0.43
CA VAL A 705 14.96 17.50 -1.87
C VAL A 705 13.57 17.41 -2.50
N PHE A 706 12.57 16.83 -1.81
CA PHE A 706 11.18 16.87 -2.26
C PHE A 706 10.56 18.27 -2.17
N SER A 707 10.91 19.04 -1.13
CA SER A 707 10.53 20.46 -0.99
C SER A 707 11.03 21.30 -2.17
N THR A 708 12.31 21.14 -2.55
CA THR A 708 12.91 21.81 -3.72
C THR A 708 12.28 21.34 -5.03
N ALA A 709 12.03 20.03 -5.20
CA ALA A 709 11.31 19.51 -6.37
C ALA A 709 9.92 20.16 -6.52
N THR A 710 9.20 20.32 -5.40
CA THR A 710 7.86 20.93 -5.33
C THR A 710 7.91 22.44 -5.62
N LEU A 711 8.85 23.17 -5.05
CA LEU A 711 9.07 24.60 -5.32
C LEU A 711 9.34 24.83 -6.82
N LEU A 712 10.23 24.04 -7.43
CA LEU A 712 10.59 24.15 -8.84
C LEU A 712 9.45 23.73 -9.78
N GLN A 713 8.69 22.69 -9.44
CA GLN A 713 7.48 22.32 -10.19
C GLN A 713 6.45 23.45 -10.14
N ALA A 714 6.26 24.08 -8.98
CA ALA A 714 5.30 25.16 -8.80
C ALA A 714 5.70 26.43 -9.57
N MET A 715 6.99 26.78 -9.56
CA MET A 715 7.53 27.90 -10.37
C MET A 715 7.43 27.65 -11.88
N SER A 716 7.30 26.40 -12.32
CA SER A 716 6.95 26.06 -13.71
C SER A 716 5.43 26.11 -13.96
N TYR A 717 4.62 25.56 -13.04
CA TYR A 717 3.17 25.43 -13.20
C TYR A 717 2.41 26.76 -13.17
N PHE A 718 2.64 27.61 -12.16
CA PHE A 718 1.81 28.82 -11.96
C PHE A 718 1.93 29.85 -13.09
N PRO A 719 3.13 30.11 -13.68
CA PRO A 719 3.22 30.94 -14.87
C PRO A 719 2.41 30.41 -16.05
N VAL A 720 2.47 29.10 -16.35
CA VAL A 720 1.67 28.52 -17.44
C VAL A 720 0.18 28.71 -17.15
N SER A 721 -0.26 28.38 -15.93
CA SER A 721 -1.67 28.51 -15.53
C SER A 721 -2.22 29.94 -15.61
N LEU A 722 -1.37 30.97 -15.52
CA LEU A 722 -1.75 32.37 -15.66
C LEU A 722 -1.66 32.86 -17.11
N TYR A 723 -0.53 32.64 -17.76
CA TYR A 723 -0.19 33.25 -19.05
C TYR A 723 -0.70 32.49 -20.27
N ILE A 724 -1.07 31.20 -20.15
CA ILE A 724 -1.48 30.41 -21.33
C ILE A 724 -2.78 30.92 -21.97
N ALA A 725 -3.68 31.50 -21.18
CA ALA A 725 -4.88 32.16 -21.70
C ALA A 725 -4.52 33.42 -22.50
N ILE A 726 -3.63 34.27 -21.96
CA ILE A 726 -3.15 35.51 -22.59
C ILE A 726 -2.44 35.19 -23.92
N PHE A 727 -1.59 34.16 -23.94
CA PHE A 727 -0.92 33.67 -25.15
C PHE A 727 -1.92 33.15 -26.21
N ALA A 728 -2.96 32.44 -25.78
CA ALA A 728 -4.02 31.95 -26.65
C ALA A 728 -4.97 33.05 -27.17
N GLU A 729 -4.99 34.22 -26.51
CA GLU A 729 -5.64 35.43 -26.99
C GLU A 729 -4.80 36.11 -28.08
N THR A 730 -3.52 36.40 -27.81
CA THR A 730 -2.62 37.07 -28.77
C THR A 730 -2.37 36.25 -30.05
N VAL A 731 -2.47 34.92 -29.98
CA VAL A 731 -2.42 34.03 -31.16
C VAL A 731 -3.69 34.08 -32.00
N SER A 732 -4.88 34.42 -31.44
CA SER A 732 -6.12 34.41 -32.22
C SER A 732 -7.31 35.20 -31.64
N SER A 733 -7.79 34.89 -30.42
CA SER A 733 -9.07 35.44 -29.93
C SER A 733 -9.33 35.25 -28.41
N PRO A 734 -10.22 36.05 -27.80
CA PRO A 734 -10.68 35.82 -26.42
C PRO A 734 -11.40 34.47 -26.22
N LEU A 735 -12.00 33.93 -27.28
CA LEU A 735 -12.63 32.61 -27.26
C LEU A 735 -11.58 31.50 -27.17
N SER A 736 -10.49 31.58 -27.94
CA SER A 736 -9.39 30.62 -27.87
C SER A 736 -8.67 30.68 -26.52
N ALA A 737 -8.53 31.85 -25.90
CA ALA A 737 -8.06 31.98 -24.51
C ALA A 737 -8.87 31.12 -23.53
N THR A 738 -10.20 31.22 -23.61
CA THR A 738 -11.13 30.49 -22.74
C THR A 738 -11.10 28.98 -23.01
N ILE A 739 -11.03 28.57 -24.29
CA ILE A 739 -10.94 27.15 -24.69
C ILE A 739 -9.61 26.53 -24.24
N VAL A 740 -8.49 27.23 -24.44
CA VAL A 740 -7.15 26.74 -24.05
C VAL A 740 -7.05 26.56 -22.53
N LEU A 741 -7.50 27.53 -21.74
CA LEU A 741 -7.53 27.40 -20.28
C LEU A 741 -8.43 26.25 -19.81
N SER A 742 -9.59 26.06 -20.47
CA SER A 742 -10.49 24.94 -20.19
C SER A 742 -9.83 23.60 -20.51
N LEU A 743 -9.11 23.48 -21.63
CA LEU A 743 -8.36 22.27 -22.01
C LEU A 743 -7.20 21.98 -21.05
N PHE A 744 -6.47 23.00 -20.61
CA PHE A 744 -5.39 22.89 -19.62
C PHE A 744 -5.90 22.29 -18.30
N ASN A 745 -6.96 22.86 -17.74
CA ASN A 745 -7.59 22.37 -16.51
C ASN A 745 -8.19 20.96 -16.70
N SER A 746 -8.89 20.72 -17.81
CA SER A 746 -9.49 19.41 -18.13
C SER A 746 -8.46 18.29 -18.28
N ALA A 747 -7.30 18.61 -18.86
CA ALA A 747 -6.18 17.68 -18.95
C ALA A 747 -5.54 17.43 -17.57
N GLY A 748 -5.39 18.48 -16.75
CA GLY A 748 -4.91 18.37 -15.36
C GLY A 748 -5.75 17.44 -14.49
N VAL A 749 -7.09 17.51 -14.61
CA VAL A 749 -8.05 16.60 -13.97
C VAL A 749 -7.77 15.13 -14.29
N VAL A 750 -7.62 14.79 -15.57
CA VAL A 750 -7.30 13.42 -16.01
C VAL A 750 -5.90 13.02 -15.54
N GLY A 751 -4.94 13.93 -15.67
CA GLY A 751 -3.56 13.77 -15.22
C GLY A 751 -3.45 13.43 -13.73
N GLN A 752 -4.17 14.13 -12.86
CA GLN A 752 -4.17 13.90 -11.41
C GLN A 752 -4.65 12.50 -11.02
N ILE A 753 -5.71 12.02 -11.67
CA ILE A 753 -6.24 10.67 -11.41
C ILE A 753 -5.28 9.60 -11.95
N VAL A 754 -4.77 9.75 -13.17
CA VAL A 754 -3.86 8.78 -13.80
C VAL A 754 -2.50 8.74 -13.10
N ILE A 755 -1.88 9.89 -12.83
CA ILE A 755 -0.59 9.97 -12.13
C ILE A 755 -0.75 9.56 -10.66
N GLY A 756 -1.87 9.89 -10.02
CA GLY A 756 -2.21 9.40 -8.68
C GLY A 756 -2.27 7.87 -8.62
N TYR A 757 -2.95 7.24 -9.59
CA TYR A 757 -2.98 5.78 -9.73
C TYR A 757 -1.59 5.18 -10.01
N LEU A 758 -0.79 5.81 -10.87
CA LEU A 758 0.59 5.37 -11.13
C LEU A 758 1.48 5.47 -9.88
N CYS A 759 1.29 6.46 -9.02
CA CYS A 759 2.01 6.60 -7.75
C CYS A 759 1.62 5.56 -6.67
N ASP A 760 0.47 4.89 -6.80
CA ASP A 760 0.12 3.72 -5.95
C ASP A 760 0.73 2.40 -6.47
N HIS A 761 1.15 2.35 -7.74
CA HIS A 761 1.62 1.13 -8.42
C HIS A 761 3.10 1.14 -8.85
N LEU A 762 3.73 2.32 -8.96
CA LEU A 762 5.13 2.52 -9.34
C LEU A 762 5.83 3.40 -8.30
N PRO A 763 7.16 3.31 -8.14
CA PRO A 763 7.90 4.21 -7.26
C PRO A 763 7.70 5.67 -7.67
N TYR A 764 7.04 6.47 -6.81
CA TYR A 764 6.67 7.86 -7.11
C TYR A 764 7.81 8.76 -7.64
N PRO A 765 9.10 8.62 -7.27
CA PRO A 765 10.16 9.45 -7.86
C PRO A 765 10.37 9.19 -9.36
N ARG A 766 10.13 7.96 -9.83
CA ARG A 766 10.17 7.62 -11.27
C ARG A 766 9.01 8.29 -12.01
N VAL A 767 7.83 8.32 -11.37
CA VAL A 767 6.65 8.98 -11.92
C VAL A 767 6.86 10.50 -11.99
N MET A 768 7.37 11.12 -10.92
CA MET A 768 7.75 12.54 -10.88
C MET A 768 8.78 12.87 -11.96
N LEU A 769 9.85 12.07 -12.09
CA LEU A 769 10.90 12.29 -13.09
C LEU A 769 10.33 12.29 -14.51
N VAL A 770 9.49 11.29 -14.86
CA VAL A 770 8.88 11.21 -16.19
C VAL A 770 7.93 12.39 -16.45
N THR A 771 7.09 12.77 -15.48
CA THR A 771 6.11 13.85 -15.68
C THR A 771 6.76 15.23 -15.71
N THR A 772 7.75 15.50 -14.86
CA THR A 772 8.48 16.78 -14.87
C THR A 772 9.38 16.92 -16.10
N LEU A 773 10.06 15.86 -16.53
CA LEU A 773 10.89 15.90 -17.74
C LEU A 773 10.03 16.08 -19.00
N ALA A 774 8.90 15.38 -19.11
CA ALA A 774 7.97 15.56 -20.22
C ALA A 774 7.28 16.94 -20.18
N SER A 775 7.03 17.52 -19.00
CA SER A 775 6.54 18.91 -18.87
C SER A 775 7.59 19.93 -19.33
N SER A 776 8.86 19.70 -19.00
CA SER A 776 9.98 20.53 -19.46
C SER A 776 10.10 20.50 -20.99
N LEU A 777 10.07 19.31 -21.59
CA LEU A 777 10.08 19.13 -23.04
C LEU A 777 8.84 19.75 -23.69
N ALA A 778 7.66 19.67 -23.08
CA ALA A 778 6.45 20.33 -23.58
C ALA A 778 6.59 21.86 -23.58
N ALA A 779 7.17 22.46 -22.53
CA ALA A 779 7.44 23.89 -22.50
C ALA A 779 8.45 24.31 -23.58
N PHE A 780 9.61 23.67 -23.68
CA PHE A 780 10.63 24.02 -24.68
C PHE A 780 10.20 23.74 -26.13
N LEU A 781 9.43 22.67 -26.40
CA LEU A 781 9.16 22.21 -27.77
C LEU A 781 7.76 22.54 -28.28
N LEU A 782 6.72 22.49 -27.43
CA LEU A 782 5.34 22.76 -27.84
C LEU A 782 4.95 24.23 -27.59
N TRP A 783 5.35 24.82 -26.45
CA TRP A 783 5.12 26.25 -26.19
C TRP A 783 6.19 27.13 -26.85
N GLY A 784 7.47 26.78 -26.71
CA GLY A 784 8.60 27.52 -27.29
C GLY A 784 8.52 27.80 -28.79
N PHE A 785 7.84 26.91 -29.54
CA PHE A 785 7.57 27.05 -30.97
C PHE A 785 6.07 27.20 -31.29
N ALA A 786 5.25 27.62 -30.33
CA ALA A 786 3.83 27.88 -30.54
C ALA A 786 3.61 29.16 -31.35
N ASP A 787 2.87 29.05 -32.44
CA ASP A 787 2.49 30.18 -33.29
C ASP A 787 1.11 30.02 -33.96
N THR A 788 0.41 28.96 -33.60
CA THR A 788 -0.78 28.45 -34.25
C THR A 788 -1.60 27.70 -33.20
N LEU A 789 -2.92 27.92 -33.15
CA LEU A 789 -3.78 27.36 -32.11
C LEU A 789 -3.62 25.84 -31.87
N PRO A 790 -3.43 24.97 -32.89
CA PRO A 790 -3.19 23.55 -32.66
C PRO A 790 -1.94 23.23 -31.80
N ARG A 791 -0.87 24.03 -31.89
CA ARG A 791 0.31 23.87 -31.01
C ARG A 791 0.00 24.30 -29.57
N VAL A 792 -0.77 25.38 -29.41
CA VAL A 792 -1.22 25.87 -28.09
C VAL A 792 -2.15 24.84 -27.43
N PHE A 793 -3.10 24.26 -28.17
CA PHE A 793 -3.95 23.16 -27.68
C PHE A 793 -3.13 21.93 -27.29
N ALA A 794 -2.16 21.52 -28.12
CA ALA A 794 -1.29 20.39 -27.83
C ALA A 794 -0.45 20.62 -26.56
N PHE A 795 0.15 21.81 -26.41
CA PHE A 795 0.88 22.19 -25.20
C PHE A 795 -0.03 22.19 -23.97
N ALA A 796 -1.20 22.83 -24.03
CA ALA A 796 -2.13 22.93 -22.90
C ALA A 796 -2.59 21.55 -22.41
N ILE A 797 -2.90 20.62 -23.32
CA ILE A 797 -3.30 19.25 -22.98
C ILE A 797 -2.11 18.48 -22.38
N VAL A 798 -0.94 18.51 -23.02
CA VAL A 798 0.23 17.72 -22.58
C VAL A 798 0.77 18.24 -21.24
N PHE A 799 1.05 19.55 -21.15
CA PHE A 799 1.58 20.14 -19.92
C PHE A 799 0.56 20.11 -18.79
N GLY A 800 -0.73 20.39 -19.06
CA GLY A 800 -1.79 20.33 -18.06
C GLY A 800 -1.87 18.96 -17.39
N ALA A 801 -1.96 17.88 -18.18
CA ALA A 801 -2.01 16.51 -17.67
C ALA A 801 -0.75 16.11 -16.88
N LEU A 802 0.45 16.44 -17.38
CA LEU A 802 1.70 16.03 -16.74
C LEU A 802 1.99 16.81 -15.45
N SER A 803 1.76 18.12 -15.46
CA SER A 803 2.10 19.00 -14.35
C SER A 803 1.09 18.91 -13.20
N GLY A 804 -0.21 18.80 -13.48
CA GLY A 804 -1.26 18.75 -12.46
C GLY A 804 -1.11 17.57 -11.50
N GLY A 805 -0.77 16.39 -12.04
CA GLY A 805 -0.68 15.15 -11.27
C GLY A 805 0.55 14.98 -10.37
N PHE A 806 1.56 15.84 -10.50
CA PHE A 806 2.72 15.86 -9.58
C PHE A 806 2.30 15.97 -8.11
N SER A 807 1.24 16.74 -7.82
CA SER A 807 0.75 16.95 -6.45
C SER A 807 0.30 15.65 -5.75
N SER A 808 -0.13 14.62 -6.51
CA SER A 808 -0.55 13.32 -5.96
C SER A 808 0.58 12.55 -5.25
N ALA A 809 1.85 12.88 -5.51
CA ALA A 809 2.99 12.28 -4.81
C ALA A 809 3.25 12.86 -3.40
N ALA A 810 2.71 14.05 -3.09
CA ALA A 810 3.06 14.81 -1.89
C ALA A 810 2.78 14.07 -0.57
N PHE A 811 1.66 13.36 -0.48
CA PHE A 811 1.32 12.56 0.70
C PHE A 811 2.33 11.43 0.98
N THR A 812 2.73 10.70 -0.07
CA THR A 812 3.67 9.58 0.05
C THR A 812 5.05 10.08 0.47
N ALA A 813 5.55 11.13 -0.19
CA ALA A 813 6.84 11.74 0.17
C ALA A 813 6.85 12.37 1.57
N SER A 814 5.74 12.97 2.02
CA SER A 814 5.63 13.55 3.37
C SER A 814 5.59 12.47 4.46
N SER A 815 4.83 11.40 4.23
CA SER A 815 4.75 10.23 5.12
C SER A 815 6.10 9.52 5.22
N GLU A 816 6.84 9.39 4.12
CA GLU A 816 8.20 8.85 4.11
C GLU A 816 9.21 9.78 4.84
N SER A 817 9.08 11.10 4.63
CA SER A 817 9.94 12.12 5.27
C SER A 817 9.89 12.05 6.79
N VAL A 818 8.72 11.82 7.39
CA VAL A 818 8.60 11.67 8.87
C VAL A 818 8.95 10.28 9.40
N GLY A 819 8.90 9.25 8.55
CA GLY A 819 9.27 7.87 8.91
C GLY A 819 8.40 7.30 10.03
N PRO A 820 8.96 6.91 11.20
CA PRO A 820 8.15 6.38 12.30
C PRO A 820 7.19 7.43 12.90
N ASN A 821 7.51 8.72 12.80
CA ASN A 821 6.77 9.80 13.46
C ASN A 821 5.55 10.28 12.63
N GLN A 822 4.65 9.35 12.27
CA GLN A 822 3.49 9.65 11.39
C GLN A 822 2.55 10.74 11.95
N GLU A 823 2.52 10.98 13.27
CA GLU A 823 1.82 12.12 13.89
C GLU A 823 2.28 13.50 13.34
N GLN A 824 3.51 13.58 12.83
CA GLN A 824 4.07 14.79 12.22
C GLN A 824 3.81 14.90 10.71
N ALA A 825 3.17 13.91 10.07
CA ALA A 825 2.96 13.89 8.63
C ALA A 825 2.15 15.11 8.12
N SER A 826 1.15 15.55 8.87
CA SER A 826 0.36 16.76 8.58
C SER A 826 1.23 18.04 8.61
N ILE A 827 2.22 18.11 9.51
CA ILE A 827 3.16 19.23 9.59
C ILE A 827 4.14 19.18 8.42
N ALA A 828 4.67 18.00 8.09
CA ALA A 828 5.60 17.82 6.98
C ALA A 828 4.98 18.15 5.61
N ILE A 829 3.76 17.68 5.31
CA ILE A 829 3.09 18.01 4.04
C ILE A 829 2.82 19.51 3.93
N THR A 830 2.38 20.16 5.01
CA THR A 830 2.13 21.61 5.00
C THR A 830 3.40 22.44 4.86
N ALA A 831 4.51 21.99 5.44
CA ALA A 831 5.81 22.64 5.28
C ALA A 831 6.34 22.53 3.83
N ILE A 832 6.07 21.40 3.15
CA ILE A 832 6.38 21.23 1.71
C ILE A 832 5.48 22.14 0.86
N THR A 833 4.17 22.18 1.12
CA THR A 833 3.23 22.98 0.31
C THR A 833 3.29 24.48 0.59
N PHE A 834 3.81 24.91 1.75
CA PHE A 834 4.11 26.32 2.01
C PHE A 834 4.99 26.92 0.90
N LEU A 835 6.00 26.17 0.43
CA LEU A 835 6.86 26.58 -0.69
C LEU A 835 6.12 26.63 -2.03
N LYS A 836 5.09 25.80 -2.23
CA LYS A 836 4.17 25.90 -3.39
C LYS A 836 3.37 27.22 -3.35
N GLY A 837 2.97 27.68 -2.16
CA GLY A 837 2.38 29.00 -1.94
C GLY A 837 3.34 30.15 -2.27
N VAL A 838 4.60 30.07 -1.84
CA VAL A 838 5.65 31.05 -2.21
C VAL A 838 5.85 31.11 -3.73
N ALA A 839 5.94 29.96 -4.39
CA ALA A 839 6.05 29.87 -5.85
C ALA A 839 4.83 30.42 -6.60
N ALA A 840 3.62 30.36 -6.01
CA ALA A 840 2.41 30.92 -6.60
C ALA A 840 2.45 32.46 -6.72
N ILE A 841 3.23 33.13 -5.86
CA ILE A 841 3.52 34.58 -5.99
C ILE A 841 4.76 34.80 -6.86
N VAL A 842 5.88 34.15 -6.52
CA VAL A 842 7.20 34.45 -7.10
C VAL A 842 7.31 34.04 -8.57
N GLY A 843 6.72 32.90 -8.96
CA GLY A 843 6.75 32.40 -10.34
C GLY A 843 6.10 33.39 -11.33
N PRO A 844 4.83 33.80 -11.11
CA PRO A 844 4.17 34.82 -11.92
C PRO A 844 4.90 36.17 -11.96
N ILE A 845 5.43 36.67 -10.83
CA ILE A 845 6.16 37.96 -10.83
C ILE A 845 7.43 37.89 -11.68
N ILE A 846 8.24 36.85 -11.53
CA ILE A 846 9.43 36.63 -12.37
C ILE A 846 9.02 36.52 -13.84
N SER A 847 7.92 35.82 -14.13
CA SER A 847 7.42 35.63 -15.49
C SER A 847 6.90 36.92 -16.13
N GLY A 848 6.31 37.83 -15.35
CA GLY A 848 5.94 39.17 -15.83
C GLY A 848 7.16 40.00 -16.24
N LEU A 849 8.18 40.07 -15.37
CA LEU A 849 9.43 40.76 -15.67
C LEU A 849 10.17 40.15 -16.88
N LEU A 850 10.13 38.83 -17.02
CA LEU A 850 10.68 38.11 -18.17
C LEU A 850 9.90 38.36 -19.47
N LEU A 851 8.58 38.55 -19.39
CA LEU A 851 7.73 38.93 -20.54
C LEU A 851 8.01 40.37 -20.98
N GLU A 852 8.13 41.31 -20.05
CA GLU A 852 8.51 42.70 -20.31
C GLU A 852 9.89 42.79 -20.97
N ALA A 853 10.90 42.09 -20.42
CA ALA A 853 12.21 41.96 -21.06
C ALA A 853 12.11 41.30 -22.45
N GLY A 854 11.30 40.25 -22.59
CA GLY A 854 11.10 39.54 -23.84
C GLY A 854 10.47 40.37 -24.97
N GLN A 855 9.65 41.39 -24.66
CA GLN A 855 9.11 42.32 -25.67
C GLN A 855 10.22 43.07 -26.43
N SER A 856 11.39 43.28 -25.81
CA SER A 856 12.57 43.90 -26.44
C SER A 856 13.47 42.92 -27.22
N THR A 857 13.28 41.60 -27.06
CA THR A 857 14.25 40.59 -27.49
C THR A 857 13.61 39.54 -28.40
N SER A 858 13.84 39.64 -29.70
CA SER A 858 13.34 38.66 -30.67
C SER A 858 14.23 37.41 -30.76
N LEU A 859 13.71 36.26 -30.33
CA LEU A 859 14.33 34.94 -30.48
C LEU A 859 13.96 34.24 -31.82
N GLY A 860 13.59 35.04 -32.83
CA GLY A 860 13.35 34.59 -34.21
C GLY A 860 12.07 33.78 -34.36
N LYS A 861 12.19 32.45 -34.47
CA LYS A 861 11.04 31.52 -34.55
C LYS A 861 10.61 30.97 -33.19
N TYR A 862 11.47 31.09 -32.18
CA TYR A 862 11.19 30.71 -30.80
C TYR A 862 10.64 31.92 -30.04
N GLY A 863 9.77 31.72 -29.04
CA GLY A 863 9.40 32.78 -28.11
C GLY A 863 8.59 33.93 -28.69
N LYS A 864 7.59 33.62 -29.52
CA LYS A 864 6.74 34.65 -30.15
C LYS A 864 5.98 35.48 -29.11
N PHE A 865 5.60 36.69 -29.52
CA PHE A 865 4.89 37.68 -28.68
C PHE A 865 5.63 38.05 -27.37
N GLY A 866 6.95 37.85 -27.32
CA GLY A 866 7.81 38.16 -26.16
C GLY A 866 7.91 37.05 -25.12
N PHE A 867 7.27 35.90 -25.31
CA PHE A 867 7.21 34.84 -24.27
C PHE A 867 8.48 33.98 -24.14
N GLY A 868 9.45 34.10 -25.06
CA GLY A 868 10.66 33.28 -25.07
C GLY A 868 11.40 33.15 -23.73
N PRO A 869 11.68 34.25 -23.01
CA PRO A 869 12.31 34.18 -21.69
C PRO A 869 11.43 33.47 -20.63
N VAL A 870 10.10 33.61 -20.71
CA VAL A 870 9.13 32.93 -19.83
C VAL A 870 9.08 31.43 -20.10
N GLU A 871 9.03 31.03 -21.37
CA GLU A 871 9.05 29.63 -21.81
C GLU A 871 10.34 28.94 -21.38
N ILE A 872 11.49 29.62 -21.53
CA ILE A 872 12.80 29.13 -21.08
C ILE A 872 12.83 28.97 -19.56
N PHE A 873 12.33 29.94 -18.80
CA PHE A 873 12.22 29.87 -17.34
C PHE A 873 11.34 28.69 -16.90
N VAL A 874 10.13 28.57 -17.44
CA VAL A 874 9.19 27.48 -17.14
C VAL A 874 9.77 26.09 -17.48
N GLY A 875 10.39 25.95 -18.66
CA GLY A 875 11.05 24.72 -19.08
C GLY A 875 12.24 24.35 -18.19
N SER A 876 13.03 25.36 -17.78
CA SER A 876 14.19 25.18 -16.89
C SER A 876 13.78 24.80 -15.47
N CYS A 877 12.74 25.41 -14.91
CA CYS A 877 12.18 25.03 -13.61
C CYS A 877 11.65 23.59 -13.61
N ALA A 878 10.99 23.14 -14.69
CA ALA A 878 10.58 21.75 -14.84
C ALA A 878 11.79 20.79 -14.97
N ALA A 879 12.84 21.16 -15.71
CA ALA A 879 14.08 20.38 -15.80
C ALA A 879 14.79 20.27 -14.44
N ALA A 880 14.86 21.36 -13.68
CA ALA A 880 15.44 21.37 -12.34
C ALA A 880 14.61 20.54 -11.34
N SER A 881 13.27 20.52 -11.47
CA SER A 881 12.40 19.61 -10.72
C SER A 881 12.61 18.13 -11.13
N SER A 882 12.94 17.87 -12.40
CA SER A 882 13.32 16.54 -12.91
C SER A 882 14.61 16.04 -12.25
N LEU A 883 15.66 16.87 -12.23
CA LEU A 883 16.91 16.58 -11.52
C LEU A 883 16.68 16.38 -10.01
N SER A 884 15.83 17.23 -9.41
CA SER A 884 15.42 17.08 -8.01
C SER A 884 14.68 15.75 -7.78
N SER A 885 13.91 15.25 -8.74
CA SER A 885 13.22 13.94 -8.66
C SER A 885 14.19 12.75 -8.71
N ILE A 886 15.33 12.87 -9.41
CA ILE A 886 16.44 11.91 -9.33
C ILE A 886 17.06 11.97 -7.93
N ALA A 887 17.35 13.16 -7.42
CA ALA A 887 17.89 13.34 -6.08
C ALA A 887 16.92 12.86 -4.97
N VAL A 888 15.59 12.98 -5.16
CA VAL A 888 14.58 12.33 -4.32
C VAL A 888 14.83 10.82 -4.32
N ALA A 889 14.89 10.19 -5.50
CA ALA A 889 15.09 8.73 -5.62
C ALA A 889 16.36 8.22 -4.92
N VAL A 890 17.46 8.98 -4.99
CA VAL A 890 18.73 8.68 -4.31
C VAL A 890 18.67 8.96 -2.80
N SER A 891 17.88 9.95 -2.37
CA SER A 891 17.73 10.33 -0.96
C SER A 891 16.75 9.46 -0.15
N ARG A 892 16.07 8.49 -0.79
CA ARG A 892 15.21 7.54 -0.09
C ARG A 892 16.06 6.55 0.70
N PRO A 893 15.67 6.15 1.91
CA PRO A 893 16.28 4.99 2.54
C PRO A 893 16.06 3.76 1.63
N LYS A 894 17.11 2.96 1.41
CA LYS A 894 16.95 1.63 0.80
C LYS A 894 16.09 0.76 1.74
N THR A 895 15.18 -0.02 1.18
CA THR A 895 14.12 -0.79 1.89
C THR A 895 14.10 -2.24 1.46
#